data_AF-A0A142XNZ8-F1
#
_entry.id   AF-A0A142XNZ8-F1
#
_cell.length_a   1.000
_cell.length_b   1.000
_cell.length_c   1.000
_cell.angle_alpha   90.00
_cell.angle_beta   90.00
_cell.angle_gamma   90.00
#
_symmetry.space_group_name_H-M   'P 1'
#
loop_
_entity.id
_entity.type
_entity.pdbx_description
1 polymer ?
#
loop_
_entity_poly.entity_id
_entity_poly.type
_entity_poly.pdbx_seq_one_letter_code
_entity_poly.pdbx_strand_id
1 'polypeptide(L)'
;MTRLYSFLTAALVAGVALVPSQALVPAAQPAKEPAGEYVSRGNRPDSVRATLAAHKLPTLEGKWYFAGPFDNINQTGFDFAFPPEKKVDLKATYAGKSDAKVTWKEYDTFRLGKVTNLQRLFPDVTTDAVVYLYHTFESPKAFKLPISLGSDDTISVFVNGKRVLHEAHFRGAAPDQDLAVAEIKAGTNELLIKVCQEAGGWAVYVNPELPDIVPQTIRKRLDRDFPSKNVVESAQAAAKNEAASYRIDTIPLANDCVLEVGGLAFRPDGKLLACTRRGDVYLIHNPTAPNPADIKMTKFATGMHEALGMFVESNNTVFVIQRPELTKLIDADGDGRADEYQTVCDKWGVSGDYHEYAFGPARDKQGNFFITLNVGFGGGHQSKAPWRGWCVKVSPEGKMEPFACGLRSPNGINFAPDGELFYCDNQGEWSVTNKMHHLKKGAFYGHPAGLRWVKDSPFVGKMPEKVASGMWYDGTQPSQKKWNDLGRTIPWVRPAPVYPDLDPPCIWFPYGRMGKSVSEPIWDTTDGKFGPYAGQCFVGDQTNAVVMRVALEQVNGVYQGACFPFRSGLQCGVNRLCFAPDGSLFAGQTNRGWGSLGGKPYGLQRITYTGVEPCDIHHINLTKDGFALTFTKPLDPKTLGQQPVSVSSYTYAYKSDYGGPEVDTRAEKVGAAVLSKDGKTLTVPVGGLKKGRVYEFRLDGPKSRAGEPVLHPEAYYTLNELVK
;
A
#
# COMPACT_ATOMS: atom_id res chain seq x y z
N MET A 1 0.68 53.79 -55.46
CA MET A 1 0.30 52.74 -56.41
C MET A 1 -0.85 51.95 -55.77
N THR A 2 -2.09 52.45 -55.76
CA THR A 2 -3.20 52.17 -56.72
C THR A 2 -3.42 50.65 -56.91
N ARG A 3 -4.57 50.01 -56.61
CA ARG A 3 -6.00 50.28 -56.90
C ARG A 3 -6.89 49.44 -55.94
N LEU A 4 -8.02 49.90 -55.38
CA LEU A 4 -9.34 50.23 -55.97
C LEU A 4 -10.22 49.00 -56.31
N TYR A 5 -11.25 48.73 -55.49
CA TYR A 5 -12.70 48.82 -55.81
C TYR A 5 -13.59 47.75 -55.14
N SER A 6 -14.56 48.29 -54.40
CA SER A 6 -15.81 47.70 -53.91
C SER A 6 -16.79 47.42 -55.06
N PHE A 7 -17.67 46.41 -54.92
CA PHE A 7 -19.02 46.44 -55.49
C PHE A 7 -20.01 45.63 -54.62
N LEU A 8 -21.11 46.32 -54.26
CA LEU A 8 -22.39 45.79 -53.79
C LEU A 8 -23.11 45.04 -54.94
N THR A 9 -23.94 44.04 -54.62
CA THR A 9 -25.41 44.10 -54.87
C THR A 9 -26.19 42.98 -54.18
N ALA A 10 -27.39 43.34 -53.73
CA ALA A 10 -28.40 42.58 -53.00
C ALA A 10 -29.13 41.52 -53.85
N ALA A 11 -29.76 40.52 -53.21
CA ALA A 11 -31.24 40.46 -53.06
C ALA A 11 -31.80 39.10 -52.59
N LEU A 12 -32.79 39.20 -51.70
CA LEU A 12 -33.99 38.37 -51.47
C LEU A 12 -33.95 36.97 -50.81
N VAL A 13 -34.33 36.97 -49.52
CA VAL A 13 -35.50 36.34 -48.87
C VAL A 13 -36.01 34.97 -49.38
N ALA A 14 -35.92 33.94 -48.52
CA ALA A 14 -37.06 33.11 -48.06
C ALA A 14 -36.61 32.22 -46.88
N GLY A 15 -37.37 32.22 -45.78
CA GLY A 15 -37.00 31.58 -44.53
C GLY A 15 -37.26 30.07 -44.47
N VAL A 16 -36.40 29.36 -43.74
CA VAL A 16 -36.70 28.13 -43.00
C VAL A 16 -35.83 28.15 -41.74
N ALA A 17 -36.42 27.80 -40.60
CA ALA A 17 -35.78 27.79 -39.28
C ALA A 17 -34.53 26.89 -39.26
N LEU A 18 -33.39 27.44 -38.82
CA LEU A 18 -32.17 26.69 -38.51
C LEU A 18 -32.11 26.41 -37.01
N VAL A 19 -32.42 25.16 -36.66
CA VAL A 19 -31.97 24.50 -35.43
C VAL A 19 -30.44 24.40 -35.51
N PRO A 20 -29.65 24.75 -34.47
CA PRO A 20 -28.21 24.62 -34.54
C PRO A 20 -27.84 23.15 -34.68
N SER A 21 -27.14 22.81 -35.76
CA SER A 21 -26.60 21.47 -36.00
C SER A 21 -25.67 21.10 -34.85
N GLN A 22 -25.97 19.99 -34.19
CA GLN A 22 -25.02 19.30 -33.33
C GLN A 22 -23.74 19.06 -34.14
N ALA A 23 -22.67 19.77 -33.80
CA ALA A 23 -21.34 19.36 -34.21
C ALA A 23 -21.08 17.99 -33.58
N LEU A 24 -21.02 16.97 -34.42
CA LEU A 24 -20.50 15.65 -34.07
C LEU A 24 -19.08 15.85 -33.53
N VAL A 25 -18.96 15.81 -32.21
CA VAL A 25 -17.70 15.55 -31.54
C VAL A 25 -17.23 14.19 -32.06
N PRO A 26 -16.05 14.06 -32.69
CA PRO A 26 -15.55 12.74 -33.02
C PRO A 26 -15.38 11.99 -31.71
N ALA A 27 -16.08 10.86 -31.58
CA ALA A 27 -15.88 9.94 -30.47
C ALA A 27 -14.37 9.69 -30.37
N ALA A 28 -13.77 10.09 -29.25
CA ALA A 28 -12.39 9.77 -28.97
C ALA A 28 -12.26 8.25 -29.05
N GLN A 29 -11.53 7.78 -30.07
CA GLN A 29 -11.08 6.39 -30.07
C GLN A 29 -10.35 6.17 -28.74
N PRO A 30 -10.67 5.10 -27.99
CA PRO A 30 -9.89 4.78 -26.80
C PRO A 30 -8.43 4.68 -27.23
N ALA A 31 -7.56 5.43 -26.57
CA ALA A 31 -6.13 5.38 -26.80
C ALA A 31 -5.71 3.90 -26.76
N LYS A 32 -5.09 3.42 -27.83
CA LYS A 32 -4.59 2.06 -27.91
C LYS A 32 -3.52 1.91 -26.82
N GLU A 33 -3.81 1.15 -25.78
CA GLU A 33 -2.93 0.96 -24.62
C GLU A 33 -1.54 0.47 -25.07
N PRO A 34 -0.44 0.94 -24.47
CA PRO A 34 0.90 0.49 -24.83
C PRO A 34 1.05 -1.02 -24.58
N ALA A 35 1.74 -1.72 -25.49
CA ALA A 35 2.03 -3.13 -25.30
C ALA A 35 2.95 -3.36 -24.10
N GLY A 36 2.58 -4.29 -23.21
CA GLY A 36 3.41 -4.72 -22.08
C GLY A 36 3.24 -3.96 -20.77
N GLU A 37 2.11 -3.27 -20.56
CA GLU A 37 1.76 -2.66 -19.28
C GLU A 37 0.83 -3.54 -18.42
N TYR A 38 0.81 -3.25 -17.12
CA TYR A 38 -0.13 -3.81 -16.15
C TYR A 38 -1.55 -3.30 -16.43
N VAL A 39 -2.53 -4.20 -16.55
CA VAL A 39 -3.92 -3.85 -16.87
C VAL A 39 -4.83 -4.22 -15.69
N SER A 40 -5.27 -3.20 -14.95
CA SER A 40 -6.16 -3.37 -13.79
C SER A 40 -7.62 -3.57 -14.22
N ARG A 41 -8.33 -4.44 -13.50
CA ARG A 41 -9.79 -4.70 -13.59
C ARG A 41 -10.39 -4.69 -12.18
N GLY A 42 -11.67 -5.05 -12.01
CA GLY A 42 -12.35 -4.98 -10.71
C GLY A 42 -11.87 -5.98 -9.66
N ASN A 43 -11.09 -6.99 -10.03
CA ASN A 43 -10.60 -8.06 -9.13
C ASN A 43 -9.28 -8.66 -9.64
N ARG A 44 -8.63 -9.51 -8.83
CA ARG A 44 -7.36 -10.18 -9.17
C ARG A 44 -7.48 -11.05 -10.43
N PRO A 45 -8.43 -12.02 -10.51
CA PRO A 45 -8.50 -12.90 -11.67
C PRO A 45 -8.61 -12.17 -13.00
N ASP A 46 -9.47 -11.15 -13.07
CA ASP A 46 -9.69 -10.37 -14.28
C ASP A 46 -8.48 -9.50 -14.64
N SER A 47 -7.79 -8.95 -13.63
CA SER A 47 -6.58 -8.14 -13.83
C SER A 47 -5.41 -8.98 -14.32
N VAL A 48 -5.28 -10.21 -13.79
CA VAL A 48 -4.29 -11.18 -14.28
C VAL A 48 -4.54 -11.48 -15.75
N ARG A 49 -5.75 -11.90 -16.13
CA ARG A 49 -6.06 -12.28 -17.52
C ARG A 49 -5.92 -11.09 -18.47
N ALA A 50 -6.37 -9.91 -18.08
CA ALA A 50 -6.19 -8.69 -18.89
C ALA A 50 -4.70 -8.34 -19.08
N THR A 51 -3.89 -8.48 -18.03
CA THR A 51 -2.43 -8.26 -18.11
C THR A 51 -1.75 -9.32 -18.98
N LEU A 52 -2.11 -10.60 -18.84
CA LEU A 52 -1.60 -11.67 -19.72
C LEU A 52 -1.92 -11.39 -21.19
N ALA A 53 -3.15 -10.98 -21.49
CA ALA A 53 -3.55 -10.57 -22.85
C ALA A 53 -2.70 -9.41 -23.39
N ALA A 54 -2.44 -8.38 -22.57
CA ALA A 54 -1.58 -7.24 -22.94
C ALA A 54 -0.12 -7.65 -23.23
N HIS A 55 0.36 -8.72 -22.58
CA HIS A 55 1.67 -9.33 -22.84
C HIS A 55 1.65 -10.42 -23.92
N LYS A 56 0.50 -10.65 -24.58
CA LYS A 56 0.28 -11.73 -25.55
C LYS A 56 0.61 -13.12 -24.99
N LEU A 57 0.32 -13.31 -23.70
CA LEU A 57 0.46 -14.59 -23.01
C LEU A 57 -0.89 -15.29 -22.89
N PRO A 58 -0.92 -16.64 -22.80
CA PRO A 58 -2.16 -17.40 -22.60
C PRO A 58 -3.00 -16.91 -21.42
N THR A 59 -4.29 -16.63 -21.66
CA THR A 59 -5.27 -16.26 -20.62
C THR A 59 -6.12 -17.45 -20.13
N LEU A 60 -5.95 -18.61 -20.76
CA LEU A 60 -6.80 -19.82 -20.65
C LEU A 60 -8.27 -19.63 -21.09
N GLU A 61 -8.60 -18.46 -21.67
CA GLU A 61 -9.93 -18.23 -22.24
C GLU A 61 -10.11 -19.03 -23.54
N GLY A 62 -11.33 -19.50 -23.77
CA GLY A 62 -11.68 -20.28 -24.96
C GLY A 62 -12.61 -21.44 -24.64
N LYS A 63 -12.63 -22.44 -25.51
CA LYS A 63 -13.50 -23.60 -25.37
C LYS A 63 -12.97 -24.57 -24.33
N TRP A 64 -13.82 -24.90 -23.38
CA TRP A 64 -13.59 -25.97 -22.40
C TRP A 64 -14.49 -27.16 -22.75
N TYR A 65 -14.03 -28.36 -22.44
CA TYR A 65 -14.75 -29.61 -22.64
C TYR A 65 -14.80 -30.39 -21.34
N PHE A 66 -15.81 -31.23 -21.16
CA PHE A 66 -15.87 -32.17 -20.05
C PHE A 66 -16.19 -33.60 -20.51
N ALA A 67 -15.70 -34.58 -19.76
CA ALA A 67 -16.04 -35.99 -19.90
C ALA A 67 -16.23 -36.61 -18.50
N GLY A 68 -17.40 -37.21 -18.27
CA GLY A 68 -17.77 -37.85 -17.02
C GLY A 68 -19.26 -38.19 -16.99
N PRO A 69 -19.75 -38.76 -15.88
CA PRO A 69 -18.98 -39.14 -14.71
C PRO A 69 -18.32 -40.51 -14.89
N PHE A 70 -17.12 -40.68 -14.35
CA PHE A 70 -16.48 -41.98 -14.14
C PHE A 70 -16.59 -42.40 -12.68
N ASP A 71 -16.28 -43.65 -12.38
CA ASP A 71 -16.42 -44.21 -11.04
C ASP A 71 -15.34 -43.71 -10.06
N ASN A 72 -15.73 -43.39 -8.83
CA ASN A 72 -14.81 -43.07 -7.74
C ASN A 72 -15.16 -43.84 -6.46
N ILE A 73 -15.77 -45.03 -6.56
CA ILE A 73 -16.18 -45.82 -5.40
C ILE A 73 -14.96 -46.09 -4.52
N ASN A 74 -15.14 -45.90 -3.21
CA ASN A 74 -14.06 -46.01 -2.21
C ASN A 74 -12.85 -45.13 -2.54
N GLN A 75 -13.06 -43.99 -3.19
CA GLN A 75 -12.03 -43.04 -3.62
C GLN A 75 -11.00 -43.60 -4.62
N THR A 76 -11.25 -44.79 -5.19
CA THR A 76 -10.30 -45.46 -6.08
C THR A 76 -10.13 -44.75 -7.43
N GLY A 77 -11.12 -43.94 -7.81
CA GLY A 77 -11.11 -43.19 -9.05
C GLY A 77 -10.04 -42.10 -9.09
N PHE A 78 -9.57 -41.61 -7.94
CA PHE A 78 -8.53 -40.57 -7.86
C PHE A 78 -7.18 -41.04 -8.40
N ASP A 79 -6.71 -42.20 -7.96
CA ASP A 79 -5.45 -42.80 -8.43
C ASP A 79 -5.60 -43.58 -9.74
N PHE A 80 -6.83 -43.97 -10.11
CA PHE A 80 -7.07 -44.74 -11.32
C PHE A 80 -6.98 -43.87 -12.59
N ALA A 81 -6.08 -44.24 -13.49
CA ALA A 81 -5.89 -43.56 -14.77
C ALA A 81 -6.96 -43.94 -15.81
N PHE A 82 -8.05 -43.18 -15.87
CA PHE A 82 -9.12 -43.39 -16.86
C PHE A 82 -8.64 -43.07 -18.28
N PRO A 83 -9.32 -43.57 -19.34
CA PRO A 83 -8.89 -43.35 -20.72
C PRO A 83 -8.62 -41.88 -21.11
N PRO A 84 -9.40 -40.86 -20.66
CA PRO A 84 -9.09 -39.45 -20.89
C PRO A 84 -7.69 -38.99 -20.46
N GLU A 85 -7.10 -39.60 -19.42
CA GLU A 85 -5.75 -39.28 -18.95
C GLU A 85 -4.65 -39.80 -19.89
N LYS A 86 -4.92 -40.90 -20.59
CA LYS A 86 -3.94 -41.55 -21.49
C LYS A 86 -3.82 -40.80 -22.80
N LYS A 87 -4.96 -40.42 -23.38
CA LYS A 87 -5.05 -39.65 -24.61
C LYS A 87 -6.39 -38.97 -24.70
N VAL A 88 -6.39 -37.64 -24.86
CA VAL A 88 -7.62 -36.90 -25.11
C VAL A 88 -8.00 -37.04 -26.59
N ASP A 89 -9.13 -37.69 -26.85
CA ASP A 89 -9.80 -37.71 -28.15
C ASP A 89 -11.24 -37.24 -27.96
N LEU A 90 -11.55 -36.04 -28.47
CA LEU A 90 -12.87 -35.42 -28.35
C LEU A 90 -13.99 -36.19 -29.07
N LYS A 91 -13.66 -37.15 -29.94
CA LYS A 91 -14.63 -38.01 -30.64
C LYS A 91 -14.81 -39.37 -29.99
N ALA A 92 -13.96 -39.72 -29.03
CA ALA A 92 -14.00 -41.03 -28.40
C ALA A 92 -15.19 -41.18 -27.45
N THR A 93 -15.57 -42.44 -27.25
CA THR A 93 -16.58 -42.89 -26.30
C THR A 93 -15.92 -43.76 -25.26
N TYR A 94 -16.29 -43.58 -23.99
CA TYR A 94 -15.77 -44.31 -22.84
C TYR A 94 -16.89 -44.99 -22.06
N ALA A 95 -16.55 -46.06 -21.34
CA ALA A 95 -17.38 -46.57 -20.25
C ALA A 95 -17.17 -45.68 -19.02
N GLY A 96 -18.24 -45.08 -18.52
CA GLY A 96 -18.29 -44.25 -17.33
C GLY A 96 -18.83 -45.00 -16.11
N LYS A 97 -19.27 -44.24 -15.11
CA LYS A 97 -19.86 -44.79 -13.89
C LYS A 97 -21.08 -45.66 -14.22
N SER A 98 -21.16 -46.84 -13.61
CA SER A 98 -22.22 -47.83 -13.87
C SER A 98 -22.40 -48.19 -15.35
N ASP A 99 -21.28 -48.29 -16.10
CA ASP A 99 -21.22 -48.59 -17.54
C ASP A 99 -21.93 -47.58 -18.45
N ALA A 100 -22.22 -46.37 -17.95
CA ALA A 100 -22.82 -45.31 -18.75
C ALA A 100 -21.89 -44.89 -19.91
N LYS A 101 -22.46 -44.61 -21.08
CA LYS A 101 -21.70 -44.13 -22.23
C LYS A 101 -21.28 -42.67 -22.04
N VAL A 102 -19.97 -42.42 -21.86
CA VAL A 102 -19.40 -41.08 -21.69
C VAL A 102 -18.73 -40.61 -22.98
N THR A 103 -19.01 -39.38 -23.40
CA THR A 103 -18.32 -38.68 -24.49
C THR A 103 -17.90 -37.30 -24.03
N TRP A 104 -16.95 -36.68 -24.72
CA TRP A 104 -16.63 -35.28 -24.51
C TRP A 104 -17.78 -34.37 -24.93
N LYS A 105 -18.06 -33.35 -24.14
CA LYS A 105 -19.06 -32.31 -24.44
C LYS A 105 -18.43 -30.93 -24.21
N GLU A 106 -18.79 -29.95 -25.03
CA GLU A 106 -18.37 -28.56 -24.79
C GLU A 106 -19.01 -28.05 -23.50
N TYR A 107 -18.23 -27.38 -22.65
CA TYR A 107 -18.66 -26.76 -21.41
C TYR A 107 -18.82 -25.25 -21.61
N ASP A 108 -19.87 -24.86 -22.33
CA ASP A 108 -20.17 -23.47 -22.71
C ASP A 108 -20.38 -22.50 -21.53
N THR A 109 -20.73 -23.03 -20.36
CA THR A 109 -20.98 -22.28 -19.12
C THR A 109 -19.78 -22.24 -18.16
N PHE A 110 -18.65 -22.88 -18.50
CA PHE A 110 -17.43 -22.78 -17.71
C PHE A 110 -16.89 -21.35 -17.69
N ARG A 111 -16.51 -20.83 -16.51
CA ARG A 111 -15.98 -19.46 -16.37
C ARG A 111 -14.73 -19.48 -15.49
N LEU A 112 -13.63 -18.98 -16.05
CA LEU A 112 -12.39 -18.77 -15.28
C LEU A 112 -12.59 -17.75 -14.17
N GLY A 113 -11.80 -17.90 -13.09
CA GLY A 113 -11.85 -16.99 -11.95
C GLY A 113 -13.15 -17.08 -11.14
N LYS A 114 -13.97 -18.12 -11.35
CA LYS A 114 -15.20 -18.39 -10.59
C LYS A 114 -15.27 -19.85 -10.20
N VAL A 115 -15.83 -20.12 -9.02
CA VAL A 115 -16.18 -21.49 -8.62
C VAL A 115 -17.33 -21.95 -9.49
N THR A 116 -17.09 -23.01 -10.25
CA THR A 116 -18.03 -23.62 -11.18
C THR A 116 -18.59 -24.89 -10.56
N ASN A 117 -19.91 -24.96 -10.43
CA ASN A 117 -20.61 -26.12 -9.88
C ASN A 117 -20.72 -27.23 -10.94
N LEU A 118 -19.98 -28.32 -10.73
CA LEU A 118 -19.92 -29.51 -11.58
C LEU A 118 -21.12 -30.44 -11.38
N GLN A 119 -21.78 -30.41 -10.21
CA GLN A 119 -23.01 -31.19 -9.94
C GLN A 119 -24.10 -30.92 -10.99
N ARG A 120 -24.13 -29.71 -11.56
CA ARG A 120 -25.10 -29.33 -12.61
C ARG A 120 -24.92 -30.12 -13.91
N LEU A 121 -23.75 -30.70 -14.15
CA LEU A 121 -23.50 -31.56 -15.30
C LEU A 121 -24.09 -32.96 -15.11
N PHE A 122 -24.26 -33.40 -13.86
CA PHE A 122 -24.65 -34.75 -13.47
C PHE A 122 -25.66 -34.73 -12.31
N PRO A 123 -26.89 -34.21 -12.51
CA PRO A 123 -27.85 -33.98 -11.43
C PRO A 123 -28.20 -35.25 -10.63
N ASP A 124 -28.14 -36.42 -11.29
CA ASP A 124 -28.50 -37.72 -10.69
C ASP A 124 -27.31 -38.43 -10.02
N VAL A 125 -26.10 -37.85 -10.04
CA VAL A 125 -24.89 -38.44 -9.48
C VAL A 125 -24.38 -37.55 -8.35
N THR A 126 -24.58 -37.97 -7.11
CA THR A 126 -24.35 -37.14 -5.91
C THR A 126 -23.14 -37.56 -5.08
N THR A 127 -22.52 -38.69 -5.39
CA THR A 127 -21.38 -39.28 -4.67
C THR A 127 -20.46 -40.06 -5.62
N ASP A 128 -19.22 -40.26 -5.20
CA ASP A 128 -18.24 -41.19 -5.78
C ASP A 128 -18.09 -41.05 -7.30
N ALA A 129 -17.85 -39.85 -7.81
CA ALA A 129 -17.78 -39.60 -9.24
C ALA A 129 -16.53 -38.80 -9.67
N VAL A 130 -16.03 -39.08 -10.88
CA VAL A 130 -14.91 -38.36 -11.49
C VAL A 130 -15.36 -37.63 -12.74
N VAL A 131 -14.89 -36.40 -12.93
CA VAL A 131 -15.04 -35.66 -14.18
C VAL A 131 -13.68 -35.15 -14.64
N TYR A 132 -13.47 -35.21 -15.96
CA TYR A 132 -12.36 -34.56 -16.64
C TYR A 132 -12.83 -33.26 -17.27
N LEU A 133 -12.01 -32.22 -17.16
CA LEU A 133 -12.14 -30.95 -17.85
C LEU A 133 -10.93 -30.77 -18.77
N TYR A 134 -11.15 -30.30 -19.98
CA TYR A 134 -10.12 -30.21 -21.00
C TYR A 134 -10.15 -28.89 -21.75
N HIS A 135 -8.98 -28.33 -22.00
CA HIS A 135 -8.79 -27.08 -22.74
C HIS A 135 -7.50 -27.11 -23.55
N THR A 136 -7.51 -26.43 -24.69
CA THR A 136 -6.32 -26.20 -25.52
C THR A 136 -6.10 -24.71 -25.73
N PHE A 137 -4.84 -24.28 -25.72
CA PHE A 137 -4.48 -22.88 -25.90
C PHE A 137 -3.13 -22.73 -26.60
N GLU A 138 -2.94 -21.58 -27.24
CA GLU A 138 -1.71 -21.23 -27.94
C GLU A 138 -0.82 -20.35 -27.07
N SER A 139 0.50 -20.57 -27.17
CA SER A 139 1.50 -19.70 -26.57
C SER A 139 2.56 -19.27 -27.58
N PRO A 140 2.96 -17.98 -27.64
CA PRO A 140 4.02 -17.55 -28.55
C PRO A 140 5.42 -17.99 -28.11
N LYS A 141 5.60 -18.47 -26.88
CA LYS A 141 6.91 -18.84 -26.31
C LYS A 141 6.79 -19.85 -25.18
N ALA A 142 7.90 -20.50 -24.85
CA ALA A 142 7.97 -21.39 -23.70
C ALA A 142 8.20 -20.59 -22.39
N PHE A 143 7.48 -20.95 -21.33
CA PHE A 143 7.63 -20.38 -19.99
C PHE A 143 6.86 -21.23 -18.95
N LYS A 144 7.02 -20.92 -17.66
CA LYS A 144 6.25 -21.54 -16.59
C LYS A 144 5.02 -20.68 -16.28
N LEU A 145 3.82 -21.21 -16.49
CA LEU A 145 2.55 -20.54 -16.18
C LEU A 145 1.99 -21.09 -14.86
N PRO A 146 1.92 -20.29 -13.79
CA PRO A 146 1.20 -20.69 -12.59
C PRO A 146 -0.32 -20.67 -12.87
N ILE A 147 -1.04 -21.67 -12.36
CA ILE A 147 -2.49 -21.82 -12.47
C ILE A 147 -3.05 -22.00 -11.06
N SER A 148 -3.83 -21.02 -10.62
CA SER A 148 -4.58 -21.08 -9.37
C SER A 148 -5.82 -21.97 -9.54
N LEU A 149 -6.02 -22.84 -8.56
CA LEU A 149 -6.98 -23.94 -8.60
C LEU A 149 -7.76 -24.04 -7.29
N GLY A 150 -8.89 -24.72 -7.37
CA GLY A 150 -9.62 -25.22 -6.22
C GLY A 150 -10.63 -26.28 -6.64
N SER A 151 -10.98 -27.17 -5.74
CA SER A 151 -11.86 -28.31 -6.03
C SER A 151 -12.73 -28.64 -4.83
N ASP A 152 -13.92 -29.13 -5.13
CA ASP A 152 -14.74 -29.86 -4.19
C ASP A 152 -14.25 -31.30 -4.23
N ASP A 153 -13.65 -31.70 -3.12
CA ASP A 153 -12.76 -32.83 -2.96
C ASP A 153 -11.49 -32.77 -3.84
N THR A 154 -11.08 -33.89 -4.43
CA THR A 154 -9.72 -34.10 -4.92
C THR A 154 -9.48 -33.53 -6.32
N ILE A 155 -8.22 -33.19 -6.65
CA ILE A 155 -7.84 -32.64 -7.96
C ILE A 155 -6.52 -33.19 -8.49
N SER A 156 -6.49 -33.50 -9.79
CA SER A 156 -5.24 -33.73 -10.53
C SER A 156 -5.19 -32.85 -11.76
N VAL A 157 -4.01 -32.32 -12.09
CA VAL A 157 -3.81 -31.47 -13.26
C VAL A 157 -2.70 -32.02 -14.12
N PHE A 158 -2.95 -32.08 -15.42
CA PHE A 158 -2.01 -32.52 -16.44
C PHE A 158 -1.85 -31.42 -17.48
N VAL A 159 -0.61 -31.17 -17.86
CA VAL A 159 -0.24 -30.20 -18.90
C VAL A 159 0.60 -30.93 -19.93
N ASN A 160 0.17 -30.90 -21.19
CA ASN A 160 0.84 -31.60 -22.30
C ASN A 160 1.11 -33.09 -21.98
N GLY A 161 0.12 -33.75 -21.35
CA GLY A 161 0.20 -35.16 -20.94
C GLY A 161 1.04 -35.46 -19.68
N LYS A 162 1.67 -34.45 -19.08
CA LYS A 162 2.45 -34.60 -17.83
C LYS A 162 1.64 -34.14 -16.63
N ARG A 163 1.50 -34.99 -15.60
CA ARG A 163 0.86 -34.61 -14.33
C ARG A 163 1.72 -33.58 -13.58
N VAL A 164 1.13 -32.44 -13.22
CA VAL A 164 1.78 -31.32 -12.52
C VAL A 164 1.20 -31.05 -11.13
N LEU A 165 0.02 -31.61 -10.82
CA LEU A 165 -0.63 -31.53 -9.51
C LEU A 165 -1.44 -32.81 -9.25
N HIS A 166 -1.49 -33.27 -8.00
CA HIS A 166 -2.26 -34.45 -7.57
C HIS A 166 -2.54 -34.38 -6.06
N GLU A 167 -3.59 -33.66 -5.66
CA GLU A 167 -3.91 -33.36 -4.26
C GLU A 167 -5.21 -34.03 -3.79
N ALA A 168 -5.11 -34.77 -2.68
CA ALA A 168 -6.21 -35.51 -2.07
C ALA A 168 -6.77 -34.76 -0.86
N HIS A 169 -7.49 -33.66 -1.11
CA HIS A 169 -8.15 -32.87 -0.07
C HIS A 169 -9.67 -33.05 -0.15
N PHE A 170 -10.34 -33.24 0.99
CA PHE A 170 -11.79 -33.43 1.06
C PHE A 170 -12.43 -32.19 1.70
N ARG A 171 -12.98 -31.31 0.85
CA ARG A 171 -13.39 -29.94 1.21
C ARG A 171 -14.20 -29.34 0.05
N GLY A 172 -14.99 -28.30 0.33
CA GLY A 172 -15.64 -27.50 -0.71
C GLY A 172 -14.65 -26.70 -1.57
N ALA A 173 -14.99 -26.50 -2.85
CA ALA A 173 -14.20 -25.69 -3.77
C ALA A 173 -14.17 -24.21 -3.38
N ALA A 174 -12.99 -23.61 -3.33
CA ALA A 174 -12.79 -22.18 -3.17
C ALA A 174 -11.64 -21.67 -4.05
N PRO A 175 -11.58 -20.35 -4.39
CA PRO A 175 -10.45 -19.78 -5.10
C PRO A 175 -9.11 -19.96 -4.36
N ASP A 176 -8.02 -20.07 -5.13
CA ASP A 176 -6.63 -20.02 -4.67
C ASP A 176 -6.28 -21.07 -3.60
N GLN A 177 -6.91 -22.24 -3.70
CA GLN A 177 -6.75 -23.36 -2.79
C GLN A 177 -5.49 -24.17 -3.08
N ASP A 178 -5.20 -24.39 -4.37
CA ASP A 178 -4.03 -25.11 -4.87
C ASP A 178 -3.35 -24.30 -6.00
N LEU A 179 -2.06 -24.56 -6.24
CA LEU A 179 -1.29 -23.91 -7.30
C LEU A 179 -0.53 -24.95 -8.12
N ALA A 180 -0.87 -25.08 -9.39
CA ALA A 180 -0.09 -25.88 -10.35
C ALA A 180 0.84 -24.96 -11.16
N VAL A 181 2.06 -25.41 -11.44
CA VAL A 181 2.98 -24.70 -12.35
C VAL A 181 3.07 -25.46 -13.67
N ALA A 182 2.43 -24.92 -14.70
CA ALA A 182 2.37 -25.50 -16.02
C ALA A 182 3.63 -25.16 -16.85
N GLU A 183 4.31 -26.19 -17.36
CA GLU A 183 5.42 -26.02 -18.31
C GLU A 183 4.85 -25.81 -19.72
N ILE A 184 4.76 -24.55 -20.13
CA ILE A 184 4.20 -24.15 -21.42
C ILE A 184 5.28 -24.20 -22.49
N LYS A 185 4.97 -24.82 -23.65
CA LYS A 185 5.79 -24.78 -24.87
C LYS A 185 5.27 -23.71 -25.83
N ALA A 186 6.09 -23.26 -26.77
CA ALA A 186 5.60 -22.47 -27.89
C ALA A 186 4.66 -23.32 -28.77
N GLY A 187 3.61 -22.71 -29.30
CA GLY A 187 2.52 -23.38 -30.04
C GLY A 187 1.42 -23.92 -29.12
N THR A 188 0.75 -24.97 -29.58
CA THR A 188 -0.41 -25.55 -28.92
C THR A 188 -0.04 -26.26 -27.62
N ASN A 189 -0.77 -25.98 -26.55
CA ASN A 189 -0.67 -26.62 -25.26
C ASN A 189 -2.02 -27.22 -24.86
N GLU A 190 -1.97 -28.31 -24.10
CA GLU A 190 -3.13 -29.05 -23.61
C GLU A 190 -3.18 -28.97 -22.08
N LEU A 191 -4.35 -28.70 -21.52
CA LEU A 191 -4.63 -28.71 -20.08
C LEU A 191 -5.79 -29.68 -19.81
N LEU A 192 -5.53 -30.68 -18.97
CA LEU A 192 -6.51 -31.66 -18.52
C LEU A 192 -6.58 -31.61 -17.00
N ILE A 193 -7.79 -31.47 -16.45
CA ILE A 193 -8.04 -31.42 -15.01
C ILE A 193 -8.99 -32.55 -14.67
N LYS A 194 -8.62 -33.34 -13.66
CA LYS A 194 -9.44 -34.40 -13.09
C LYS A 194 -9.94 -33.92 -11.73
N VAL A 195 -11.24 -33.97 -11.50
CA VAL A 195 -11.85 -33.68 -10.20
C VAL A 195 -12.65 -34.90 -9.77
N CYS A 196 -12.33 -35.45 -8.60
CA CYS A 196 -13.05 -36.60 -8.05
C CYS A 196 -13.80 -36.16 -6.81
N GLN A 197 -15.10 -36.42 -6.82
CA GLN A 197 -16.02 -36.15 -5.73
C GLN A 197 -16.23 -37.41 -4.90
N GLU A 198 -16.35 -37.21 -3.59
CA GLU A 198 -16.69 -38.23 -2.61
C GLU A 198 -18.15 -38.08 -2.18
N ALA A 199 -18.50 -36.97 -1.53
CA ALA A 199 -19.87 -36.69 -1.08
C ALA A 199 -20.16 -35.19 -0.95
N GLY A 200 -21.43 -34.79 -1.07
CA GLY A 200 -21.86 -33.41 -0.86
C GLY A 200 -21.78 -32.54 -2.12
N GLY A 201 -21.01 -31.46 -2.08
CA GLY A 201 -20.87 -30.56 -3.22
C GLY A 201 -19.97 -31.15 -4.32
N TRP A 202 -20.04 -30.59 -5.53
CA TRP A 202 -19.10 -30.92 -6.60
C TRP A 202 -18.81 -29.67 -7.43
N ALA A 203 -17.58 -29.16 -7.35
CA ALA A 203 -17.20 -27.89 -7.96
C ALA A 203 -15.70 -27.78 -8.25
N VAL A 204 -15.34 -26.80 -9.07
CA VAL A 204 -13.94 -26.50 -9.43
C VAL A 204 -13.73 -25.00 -9.63
N TYR A 205 -12.54 -24.52 -9.34
CA TYR A 205 -12.05 -23.18 -9.65
C TYR A 205 -10.78 -23.29 -10.49
N VAL A 206 -10.66 -22.48 -11.54
CA VAL A 206 -9.46 -22.40 -12.38
C VAL A 206 -9.22 -20.95 -12.80
N ASN A 207 -7.99 -20.46 -12.64
CA ASN A 207 -7.56 -19.17 -13.17
C ASN A 207 -6.03 -19.16 -13.39
N PRO A 208 -5.49 -18.58 -14.48
CA PRO A 208 -4.04 -18.39 -14.56
C PRO A 208 -3.56 -17.34 -13.55
N GLU A 209 -2.27 -17.35 -13.23
CA GLU A 209 -1.57 -16.33 -12.44
C GLU A 209 -0.42 -15.71 -13.25
N LEU A 210 0.10 -14.55 -12.84
CA LEU A 210 1.17 -13.88 -13.60
C LEU A 210 2.48 -14.67 -13.51
N PRO A 211 3.04 -15.14 -14.65
CA PRO A 211 4.28 -15.92 -14.67
C PRO A 211 5.52 -15.04 -14.47
N ASP A 212 6.65 -15.67 -14.16
CA ASP A 212 7.91 -14.96 -13.92
C ASP A 212 8.42 -14.12 -15.10
N ILE A 213 8.02 -14.50 -16.32
CA ILE A 213 8.33 -13.77 -17.56
C ILE A 213 7.62 -12.41 -17.63
N VAL A 214 6.60 -12.18 -16.82
CA VAL A 214 6.03 -10.85 -16.60
C VAL A 214 6.93 -10.09 -15.62
N PRO A 215 7.35 -8.85 -15.93
CA PRO A 215 8.22 -8.06 -15.08
C PRO A 215 7.78 -8.06 -13.61
N GLN A 216 8.73 -8.25 -12.69
CA GLN A 216 8.45 -8.27 -11.26
C GLN A 216 7.77 -6.97 -10.78
N THR A 217 8.04 -5.85 -11.44
CA THR A 217 7.35 -4.56 -11.18
C THR A 217 5.85 -4.63 -11.43
N ILE A 218 5.41 -5.34 -12.46
CA ILE A 218 3.99 -5.55 -12.79
C ILE A 218 3.35 -6.51 -11.78
N ARG A 219 4.05 -7.60 -11.42
CA ARG A 219 3.58 -8.53 -10.40
C ARG A 219 3.39 -7.84 -9.03
N LYS A 220 4.35 -7.01 -8.62
CA LYS A 220 4.24 -6.18 -7.42
C LYS A 220 3.07 -5.18 -7.48
N ARG A 221 2.72 -4.66 -8.67
CA ARG A 221 1.54 -3.80 -8.86
C ARG A 221 0.24 -4.60 -8.73
N LEU A 222 0.17 -5.80 -9.31
CA LEU A 222 -0.98 -6.70 -9.12
C LEU A 222 -1.16 -7.07 -7.65
N ASP A 223 -0.11 -7.49 -6.95
CA ASP A 223 -0.17 -7.83 -5.52
C ASP A 223 -0.47 -6.60 -4.64
N ARG A 224 -0.18 -5.40 -5.15
CA ARG A 224 -0.59 -4.15 -4.51
C ARG A 224 -2.07 -3.88 -4.66
N ASP A 225 -2.61 -4.02 -5.86
CA ASP A 225 -4.00 -3.69 -6.12
C ASP A 225 -4.95 -4.80 -5.66
N PHE A 226 -4.49 -6.06 -5.71
CA PHE A 226 -5.25 -7.25 -5.33
C PHE A 226 -4.36 -8.26 -4.57
N PRO A 227 -4.08 -8.03 -3.29
CA PRO A 227 -3.26 -8.93 -2.48
C PRO A 227 -3.86 -10.34 -2.40
N SER A 228 -3.00 -11.35 -2.31
CA SER A 228 -3.41 -12.76 -2.29
C SER A 228 -4.14 -13.13 -1.01
N LYS A 229 -4.95 -14.20 -1.06
CA LYS A 229 -5.72 -14.72 0.08
C LYS A 229 -4.87 -14.92 1.34
N ASN A 230 -3.67 -15.49 1.21
CA ASN A 230 -2.77 -15.71 2.36
C ASN A 230 -2.34 -14.40 3.04
N VAL A 231 -2.17 -13.32 2.29
CA VAL A 231 -1.85 -12.00 2.86
C VAL A 231 -3.05 -11.46 3.64
N VAL A 232 -4.27 -11.64 3.11
CA VAL A 232 -5.51 -11.25 3.78
C VAL A 232 -5.73 -12.07 5.07
N GLU A 233 -5.56 -13.39 5.02
CA GLU A 233 -5.70 -14.28 6.17
C GLU A 233 -4.65 -13.98 7.26
N SER A 234 -3.41 -13.72 6.87
CA SER A 234 -2.35 -13.32 7.81
C SER A 234 -2.66 -11.99 8.49
N ALA A 235 -3.14 -11.00 7.72
CA ALA A 235 -3.58 -9.71 8.26
C ALA A 235 -4.78 -9.85 9.21
N GLN A 236 -5.72 -10.75 8.92
CA GLN A 236 -6.85 -11.06 9.80
C GLN A 236 -6.42 -11.75 11.10
N ALA A 237 -5.47 -12.69 11.03
CA ALA A 237 -4.91 -13.36 12.20
C ALA A 237 -4.17 -12.38 13.10
N ALA A 238 -3.33 -11.51 12.52
CA ALA A 238 -2.67 -10.43 13.25
C ALA A 238 -3.71 -9.51 13.90
N ALA A 239 -4.71 -9.07 13.13
CA ALA A 239 -5.77 -8.20 13.64
C ALA A 239 -6.55 -8.80 14.82
N LYS A 240 -6.73 -10.13 14.84
CA LYS A 240 -7.38 -10.86 15.95
C LYS A 240 -6.53 -10.84 17.21
N ASN A 241 -5.22 -11.07 17.09
CA ASN A 241 -4.31 -11.09 18.24
C ASN A 241 -4.13 -9.69 18.85
N GLU A 242 -3.98 -8.68 18.00
CA GLU A 242 -3.87 -7.28 18.40
C GLU A 242 -5.14 -6.77 19.12
N ALA A 243 -6.32 -7.28 18.74
CA ALA A 243 -7.60 -6.84 19.28
C ALA A 243 -7.76 -7.09 20.80
N ALA A 244 -6.98 -8.01 21.37
CA ALA A 244 -6.95 -8.25 22.80
C ALA A 244 -6.44 -7.01 23.58
N SER A 245 -5.46 -6.29 23.03
CA SER A 245 -4.89 -5.07 23.61
C SER A 245 -5.52 -3.79 23.07
N TYR A 246 -5.97 -3.79 21.80
CA TYR A 246 -6.47 -2.60 21.12
C TYR A 246 -7.73 -2.88 20.33
N ARG A 247 -8.88 -2.52 20.90
CA ARG A 247 -10.20 -2.65 20.25
C ARG A 247 -10.38 -1.57 19.19
N ILE A 248 -11.06 -1.92 18.09
CA ILE A 248 -11.48 -0.97 17.05
C ILE A 248 -13.00 -0.81 17.12
N ASP A 249 -13.47 0.42 17.27
CA ASP A 249 -14.89 0.79 17.18
C ASP A 249 -15.12 1.64 15.92
N THR A 250 -16.15 1.35 15.13
CA THR A 250 -16.51 2.17 13.97
C THR A 250 -17.42 3.32 14.37
N ILE A 251 -17.05 4.54 13.97
CA ILE A 251 -17.86 5.73 14.20
C ILE A 251 -18.92 5.81 13.10
N PRO A 252 -20.22 5.89 13.45
CA PRO A 252 -21.28 5.99 12.46
C PRO A 252 -21.19 7.33 11.73
N LEU A 253 -21.46 7.28 10.43
CA LEU A 253 -21.49 8.45 9.57
C LEU A 253 -22.94 8.85 9.32
N ALA A 254 -23.20 10.14 9.08
CA ALA A 254 -24.50 10.58 8.58
C ALA A 254 -24.78 9.97 7.19
N ASN A 255 -26.05 9.72 6.86
CA ASN A 255 -26.46 8.97 5.66
C ASN A 255 -25.94 9.56 4.33
N ASP A 256 -25.73 10.87 4.28
CA ASP A 256 -25.24 11.63 3.12
C ASP A 256 -23.75 12.02 3.24
N CYS A 257 -23.06 11.55 4.28
CA CYS A 257 -21.66 11.87 4.55
C CYS A 257 -20.71 10.93 3.79
N VAL A 258 -20.07 11.48 2.75
CA VAL A 258 -18.89 10.89 2.11
C VAL A 258 -17.66 11.47 2.79
N LEU A 259 -17.27 10.89 3.92
CA LEU A 259 -16.33 11.55 4.82
C LEU A 259 -14.92 11.72 4.22
N GLU A 260 -14.39 10.70 3.51
CA GLU A 260 -13.07 10.75 2.84
C GLU A 260 -12.04 11.61 3.60
N VAL A 261 -11.73 11.23 4.84
CA VAL A 261 -11.09 12.12 5.82
C VAL A 261 -9.76 12.67 5.28
N GLY A 262 -9.62 13.99 5.30
CA GLY A 262 -8.39 14.71 5.01
C GLY A 262 -7.72 15.35 6.24
N GLY A 263 -8.45 15.52 7.34
CA GLY A 263 -7.96 16.16 8.57
C GLY A 263 -8.82 15.79 9.77
N LEU A 264 -8.20 15.65 10.95
CA LEU A 264 -8.87 15.39 12.23
C LEU A 264 -8.25 16.26 13.32
N ALA A 265 -9.08 16.85 14.18
CA ALA A 265 -8.62 17.55 15.39
C ALA A 265 -9.74 17.68 16.42
N PHE A 266 -9.39 17.53 17.69
CA PHE A 266 -10.31 17.75 18.80
C PHE A 266 -10.40 19.22 19.18
N ARG A 267 -11.63 19.67 19.46
CA ARG A 267 -11.90 20.94 20.14
C ARG A 267 -11.65 20.83 21.64
N PRO A 268 -11.36 21.95 22.33
CA PRO A 268 -11.27 21.99 23.79
C PRO A 268 -12.53 21.45 24.52
N ASP A 269 -13.71 21.58 23.92
CA ASP A 269 -14.97 21.04 24.46
C ASP A 269 -15.16 19.52 24.23
N GLY A 270 -14.16 18.83 23.68
CA GLY A 270 -14.17 17.37 23.48
C GLY A 270 -14.90 16.90 22.22
N LYS A 271 -15.44 17.81 21.40
CA LYS A 271 -15.98 17.47 20.07
C LYS A 271 -14.85 17.25 19.07
N LEU A 272 -15.05 16.36 18.10
CA LEU A 272 -14.08 16.07 17.05
C LEU A 272 -14.49 16.79 15.76
N LEU A 273 -13.55 17.45 15.10
CA LEU A 273 -13.73 17.96 13.74
C LEU A 273 -13.06 17.03 12.74
N ALA A 274 -13.72 16.83 11.60
CA ALA A 274 -13.21 16.03 10.49
C ALA A 274 -13.43 16.77 9.16
N CYS A 275 -12.36 17.13 8.45
CA CYS A 275 -12.45 17.71 7.11
C CYS A 275 -12.40 16.61 6.07
N THR A 276 -13.09 16.84 4.97
CA THR A 276 -13.24 15.88 3.88
C THR A 276 -12.44 16.35 2.67
N ARG A 277 -11.96 15.39 1.88
CA ARG A 277 -11.41 15.69 0.55
C ARG A 277 -12.43 16.33 -0.40
N ARG A 278 -13.71 16.32 -0.05
CA ARG A 278 -14.81 16.93 -0.81
C ARG A 278 -15.11 18.37 -0.42
N GLY A 279 -14.39 18.93 0.55
CA GLY A 279 -14.50 20.34 0.90
C GLY A 279 -15.46 20.65 2.05
N ASP A 280 -15.93 19.64 2.75
CA ASP A 280 -16.76 19.80 3.94
C ASP A 280 -15.94 19.64 5.22
N VAL A 281 -16.39 20.25 6.32
CA VAL A 281 -15.94 19.94 7.68
C VAL A 281 -17.16 19.52 8.49
N TYR A 282 -17.04 18.39 9.17
CA TYR A 282 -18.05 17.86 10.06
C TYR A 282 -17.63 18.01 11.51
N LEU A 283 -18.57 18.43 12.36
CA LEU A 283 -18.48 18.44 13.81
C LEU A 283 -19.14 17.17 14.36
N ILE A 284 -18.36 16.39 15.10
CA ILE A 284 -18.77 15.12 15.69
C ILE A 284 -18.94 15.33 17.19
N HIS A 285 -20.18 15.15 17.64
CA HIS A 285 -20.60 15.30 19.02
C HIS A 285 -20.47 13.97 19.75
N ASN A 286 -19.96 14.02 20.98
CA ASN A 286 -19.69 12.84 21.82
C ASN A 286 -18.87 11.74 21.11
N PRO A 287 -17.77 12.07 20.41
CA PRO A 287 -17.04 11.10 19.59
C PRO A 287 -16.52 9.89 20.39
N THR A 288 -16.35 10.05 21.71
CA THR A 288 -15.87 9.01 22.61
C THR A 288 -16.98 8.24 23.33
N ALA A 289 -18.25 8.43 22.96
CA ALA A 289 -19.36 7.71 23.59
C ALA A 289 -19.15 6.18 23.54
N PRO A 290 -19.46 5.44 24.64
CA PRO A 290 -19.38 3.99 24.64
C PRO A 290 -20.34 3.34 23.64
N ASN A 291 -21.53 3.93 23.47
CA ASN A 291 -22.53 3.51 22.50
C ASN A 291 -22.41 4.37 21.22
N PRO A 292 -22.06 3.78 20.06
CA PRO A 292 -21.94 4.54 18.81
C PRO A 292 -23.22 5.27 18.40
N ALA A 293 -24.41 4.81 18.80
CA ALA A 293 -25.67 5.47 18.48
C ALA A 293 -25.83 6.86 19.13
N ASP A 294 -25.04 7.15 20.17
CA ASP A 294 -25.05 8.46 20.85
C ASP A 294 -24.12 9.48 20.18
N ILE A 295 -23.37 9.04 19.16
CA ILE A 295 -22.50 9.90 18.36
C ILE A 295 -23.35 10.58 17.29
N LYS A 296 -23.29 11.91 17.26
CA LYS A 296 -23.99 12.72 16.25
C LYS A 296 -22.99 13.48 15.41
N MET A 297 -23.29 13.65 14.13
CA MET A 297 -22.45 14.39 13.20
C MET A 297 -23.26 15.52 12.56
N THR A 298 -22.77 16.74 12.64
CA THR A 298 -23.36 17.93 11.99
C THR A 298 -22.32 18.58 11.08
N LYS A 299 -22.78 19.33 10.07
CA LYS A 299 -21.86 20.06 9.18
C LYS A 299 -21.43 21.37 9.83
N PHE A 300 -20.12 21.56 9.99
CA PHE A 300 -19.49 22.78 10.51
C PHE A 300 -19.21 23.78 9.38
N ALA A 301 -18.61 23.33 8.28
CA ALA A 301 -18.21 24.17 7.15
C ALA A 301 -18.34 23.43 5.80
N THR A 302 -18.35 24.16 4.68
CA THR A 302 -18.44 23.60 3.33
C THR A 302 -17.72 24.50 2.30
N GLY A 303 -17.50 23.99 1.09
CA GLY A 303 -17.00 24.78 -0.04
C GLY A 303 -15.47 24.86 -0.20
N MET A 304 -14.69 24.10 0.57
CA MET A 304 -13.22 24.09 0.46
C MET A 304 -12.73 23.23 -0.71
N HIS A 305 -11.60 23.60 -1.31
CA HIS A 305 -10.96 22.86 -2.39
C HIS A 305 -10.02 21.78 -1.85
N GLU A 306 -10.56 20.59 -1.58
CA GLU A 306 -9.82 19.41 -1.10
C GLU A 306 -9.06 19.70 0.20
N ALA A 307 -9.79 19.68 1.31
CA ALA A 307 -9.23 19.91 2.63
C ALA A 307 -8.42 18.68 3.11
N LEU A 308 -7.15 18.89 3.45
CA LEU A 308 -6.16 17.84 3.72
C LEU A 308 -5.36 18.07 5.00
N GLY A 309 -6.00 18.72 5.97
CA GLY A 309 -5.61 18.74 7.37
C GLY A 309 -6.08 20.02 8.05
N MET A 310 -5.94 20.05 9.37
CA MET A 310 -6.53 21.10 10.19
C MET A 310 -5.78 21.31 11.50
N PHE A 311 -5.97 22.48 12.10
CA PHE A 311 -5.51 22.82 13.43
C PHE A 311 -6.63 23.57 14.16
N VAL A 312 -6.99 23.13 15.36
CA VAL A 312 -8.04 23.77 16.16
C VAL A 312 -7.38 24.72 17.16
N GLU A 313 -7.71 26.01 17.06
CA GLU A 313 -7.20 27.03 17.99
C GLU A 313 -8.14 27.21 19.18
N SER A 314 -9.45 27.14 18.96
CA SER A 314 -10.46 27.25 20.01
C SER A 314 -11.73 26.49 19.61
N ASN A 315 -12.74 26.52 20.48
CA ASN A 315 -14.08 26.03 20.13
C ASN A 315 -14.66 26.73 18.90
N ASN A 316 -14.26 27.97 18.63
CA ASN A 316 -14.85 28.83 17.60
C ASN A 316 -13.92 29.09 16.42
N THR A 317 -12.67 28.62 16.46
CA THR A 317 -11.66 28.98 15.47
C THR A 317 -10.84 27.77 15.05
N VAL A 318 -10.88 27.48 13.75
CA VAL A 318 -10.23 26.31 13.15
C VAL A 318 -9.47 26.76 11.91
N PHE A 319 -8.25 26.30 11.76
CA PHE A 319 -7.46 26.48 10.56
C PHE A 319 -7.53 25.21 9.72
N VAL A 320 -7.77 25.33 8.42
CA VAL A 320 -7.87 24.21 7.49
C VAL A 320 -6.93 24.44 6.32
N ILE A 321 -6.15 23.43 5.98
CA ILE A 321 -5.38 23.42 4.74
C ILE A 321 -6.24 22.84 3.63
N GLN A 322 -6.40 23.64 2.60
CA GLN A 322 -6.95 23.23 1.32
C GLN A 322 -5.90 23.45 0.22
N ARG A 323 -6.15 22.89 -0.96
CA ARG A 323 -5.15 22.84 -2.04
C ARG A 323 -4.54 24.21 -2.40
N PRO A 324 -5.32 25.31 -2.52
CA PRO A 324 -4.78 26.61 -2.89
C PRO A 324 -4.38 27.50 -1.70
N GLU A 325 -4.87 27.23 -0.48
CA GLU A 325 -4.71 28.16 0.66
C GLU A 325 -4.80 27.50 2.04
N LEU A 326 -4.27 28.21 3.03
CA LEU A 326 -4.59 28.05 4.45
C LEU A 326 -5.76 28.97 4.80
N THR A 327 -6.85 28.41 5.30
CA THR A 327 -8.08 29.14 5.61
C THR A 327 -8.36 29.07 7.11
N LYS A 328 -8.73 30.20 7.70
CA LYS A 328 -9.27 30.30 9.06
C LYS A 328 -10.79 30.32 9.00
N LEU A 329 -11.42 29.34 9.62
CA LEU A 329 -12.85 29.20 9.80
C LEU A 329 -13.25 29.73 11.19
N ILE A 330 -14.27 30.56 11.25
CA ILE A 330 -14.74 31.19 12.50
C ILE A 330 -16.24 30.95 12.66
N ASP A 331 -16.60 30.39 13.82
CA ASP A 331 -17.97 30.26 14.33
C ASP A 331 -18.21 31.44 15.28
N ALA A 332 -18.85 32.50 14.77
CA ALA A 332 -18.90 33.81 15.42
C ALA A 332 -19.96 33.86 16.53
N ASP A 333 -21.00 33.04 16.45
CA ASP A 333 -22.11 33.00 17.40
C ASP A 333 -22.11 31.78 18.34
N GLY A 334 -21.24 30.80 18.08
CA GLY A 334 -21.07 29.60 18.88
C GLY A 334 -22.10 28.51 18.61
N ASP A 335 -22.82 28.56 17.49
CA ASP A 335 -23.85 27.58 17.13
C ASP A 335 -23.26 26.23 16.63
N GLY A 336 -21.95 26.15 16.45
CA GLY A 336 -21.27 24.97 15.93
C GLY A 336 -21.19 24.95 14.40
N ARG A 337 -21.26 26.09 13.72
CA ARG A 337 -21.06 26.28 12.28
C ARG A 337 -20.11 27.45 12.03
N ALA A 338 -19.34 27.37 10.94
CA ALA A 338 -18.48 28.47 10.54
C ALA A 338 -19.29 29.52 9.75
N ASP A 339 -19.28 30.76 10.25
CA ASP A 339 -19.88 31.94 9.63
C ASP A 339 -18.90 32.66 8.70
N GLU A 340 -17.60 32.65 9.05
CA GLU A 340 -16.56 33.36 8.31
C GLU A 340 -15.45 32.43 7.82
N TYR A 341 -14.95 32.73 6.62
CA TYR A 341 -13.84 32.06 5.94
C TYR A 341 -12.81 33.13 5.59
N GLN A 342 -11.67 33.11 6.28
CA GLN A 342 -10.61 34.08 6.10
C GLN A 342 -9.38 33.39 5.51
N THR A 343 -8.96 33.78 4.31
CA THR A 343 -7.70 33.33 3.72
C THR A 343 -6.53 33.87 4.55
N VAL A 344 -5.74 32.97 5.14
CA VAL A 344 -4.51 33.33 5.86
C VAL A 344 -3.34 33.41 4.89
N CYS A 345 -3.24 32.45 3.95
CA CYS A 345 -2.17 32.45 2.96
C CYS A 345 -2.54 31.61 1.73
N ASP A 346 -2.28 32.13 0.53
CA ASP A 346 -2.58 31.53 -0.78
C ASP A 346 -1.38 31.55 -1.75
N LYS A 347 -0.16 31.76 -1.22
CA LYS A 347 1.01 32.20 -2.01
C LYS A 347 1.76 31.09 -2.75
N TRP A 348 1.30 29.83 -2.71
CA TRP A 348 1.94 28.72 -3.42
C TRP A 348 1.29 28.33 -4.76
N GLY A 349 0.05 28.75 -5.00
CA GLY A 349 -0.64 28.50 -6.27
C GLY A 349 -0.91 27.02 -6.58
N VAL A 350 -1.69 26.77 -7.63
CA VAL A 350 -2.09 25.46 -8.12
C VAL A 350 -2.11 25.48 -9.65
N SER A 351 -1.63 24.42 -10.30
CA SER A 351 -1.69 24.29 -11.77
C SER A 351 -2.95 23.57 -12.25
N GLY A 352 -3.80 23.11 -11.33
CA GLY A 352 -4.92 22.20 -11.62
C GLY A 352 -4.53 20.72 -11.70
N ASP A 353 -3.26 20.38 -11.47
CA ASP A 353 -2.82 18.99 -11.42
C ASP A 353 -3.41 18.27 -10.19
N TYR A 354 -3.86 17.03 -10.39
CA TYR A 354 -4.51 16.24 -9.34
C TYR A 354 -3.59 15.93 -8.15
N HIS A 355 -2.28 15.85 -8.35
CA HIS A 355 -1.31 15.39 -7.35
C HIS A 355 -0.66 16.56 -6.58
N GLU A 356 -1.02 17.81 -6.87
CA GLU A 356 -0.54 19.01 -6.17
C GLU A 356 -1.27 19.24 -4.84
N TYR A 357 -1.24 18.25 -3.96
CA TYR A 357 -1.79 18.34 -2.60
C TYR A 357 -1.05 19.36 -1.74
N ALA A 358 -1.76 19.91 -0.78
CA ALA A 358 -1.20 20.69 0.34
C ALA A 358 -1.59 19.97 1.63
N PHE A 359 -0.61 19.67 2.48
CA PHE A 359 -0.80 18.88 3.70
C PHE A 359 -0.29 19.61 4.93
N GLY A 360 -0.93 19.35 6.07
CA GLY A 360 -0.72 20.04 7.35
C GLY A 360 -2.03 20.72 7.80
N PRO A 361 -1.99 21.75 8.65
CA PRO A 361 -0.80 22.47 9.05
C PRO A 361 -0.26 21.95 10.38
N ALA A 362 1.05 21.75 10.47
CA ALA A 362 1.71 21.69 11.77
C ALA A 362 1.87 23.12 12.29
N ARG A 363 1.77 23.34 13.61
CA ARG A 363 1.89 24.68 14.21
C ARG A 363 2.95 24.69 15.30
N ASP A 364 3.91 25.62 15.22
CA ASP A 364 4.93 25.80 16.27
C ASP A 364 4.40 26.61 17.46
N LYS A 365 5.22 26.71 18.51
CA LYS A 365 4.90 27.47 19.73
C LYS A 365 4.81 28.98 19.50
N GLN A 366 5.36 29.49 18.40
CA GLN A 366 5.26 30.89 17.99
C GLN A 366 4.03 31.16 17.11
N GLY A 367 3.22 30.13 16.85
CA GLY A 367 2.00 30.22 16.07
C GLY A 367 2.21 30.13 14.55
N ASN A 368 3.43 29.88 14.06
CA ASN A 368 3.68 29.69 12.64
C ASN A 368 3.16 28.34 12.18
N PHE A 369 2.60 28.31 10.98
CA PHE A 369 2.12 27.09 10.32
C PHE A 369 3.16 26.55 9.36
N PHE A 370 3.26 25.22 9.27
CA PHE A 370 4.13 24.51 8.34
C PHE A 370 3.30 23.60 7.47
N ILE A 371 3.50 23.72 6.16
CA ILE A 371 2.69 23.09 5.13
C ILE A 371 3.62 22.40 4.17
N THR A 372 3.29 21.17 3.80
CA THR A 372 4.04 20.41 2.79
C THR A 372 3.27 20.39 1.47
N LEU A 373 3.98 20.62 0.37
CA LEU A 373 3.39 20.82 -0.95
C LEU A 373 3.90 19.75 -1.92
N ASN A 374 3.00 18.93 -2.44
CA ASN A 374 3.36 17.80 -3.30
C ASN A 374 3.74 18.27 -4.69
N VAL A 375 4.58 17.50 -5.39
CA VAL A 375 4.82 17.69 -6.83
C VAL A 375 3.68 17.08 -7.67
N GLY A 376 3.39 17.65 -8.84
CA GLY A 376 2.35 17.19 -9.78
C GLY A 376 2.85 16.14 -10.80
N PHE A 377 1.99 15.61 -11.67
CA PHE A 377 2.35 14.60 -12.70
C PHE A 377 2.67 15.19 -14.08
N GLY A 378 3.66 14.69 -14.84
CA GLY A 378 3.90 15.21 -16.21
C GLY A 378 4.99 14.53 -17.03
N GLY A 379 5.04 13.19 -17.08
CA GLY A 379 6.19 12.46 -17.62
C GLY A 379 7.29 12.31 -16.56
N GLY A 380 6.89 11.84 -15.38
CA GLY A 380 7.60 11.99 -14.10
C GLY A 380 6.95 13.08 -13.24
N HIS A 381 7.26 13.11 -11.94
CA HIS A 381 6.74 14.18 -11.08
C HIS A 381 7.46 15.53 -11.31
N GLN A 382 6.68 16.61 -11.31
CA GLN A 382 7.11 17.95 -11.68
C GLN A 382 6.61 19.01 -10.69
N SER A 383 7.38 20.08 -10.55
CA SER A 383 6.99 21.24 -9.77
C SER A 383 6.39 22.30 -10.71
N LYS A 384 5.10 22.17 -11.03
CA LYS A 384 4.43 22.99 -12.06
C LYS A 384 4.06 24.37 -11.53
N ALA A 385 3.47 24.43 -10.34
CA ALA A 385 3.20 25.66 -9.59
C ALA A 385 4.34 26.01 -8.62
N PRO A 386 4.42 27.27 -8.14
CA PRO A 386 5.39 27.70 -7.14
C PRO A 386 5.45 26.77 -5.93
N TRP A 387 6.66 26.55 -5.41
CA TRP A 387 6.91 25.82 -4.16
C TRP A 387 6.44 24.36 -4.11
N ARG A 388 5.98 23.77 -5.22
CA ARG A 388 5.69 22.33 -5.25
C ARG A 388 6.97 21.51 -5.03
N GLY A 389 6.94 20.53 -4.14
CA GLY A 389 8.11 19.81 -3.64
C GLY A 389 8.85 20.52 -2.51
N TRP A 390 8.21 21.47 -1.84
CA TRP A 390 8.72 22.18 -0.67
C TRP A 390 7.84 22.01 0.56
N CYS A 391 8.44 22.22 1.72
CA CYS A 391 7.73 22.73 2.87
C CYS A 391 7.82 24.26 2.90
N VAL A 392 6.69 24.92 3.18
CA VAL A 392 6.61 26.36 3.42
C VAL A 392 6.19 26.61 4.86
N LYS A 393 6.66 27.74 5.41
CA LYS A 393 6.25 28.24 6.71
C LYS A 393 5.43 29.52 6.52
N VAL A 394 4.33 29.64 7.26
CA VAL A 394 3.41 30.78 7.21
C VAL A 394 3.30 31.37 8.60
N SER A 395 3.58 32.66 8.77
CA SER A 395 3.42 33.34 10.06
C SER A 395 1.93 33.51 10.42
N PRO A 396 1.59 33.79 11.69
CA PRO A 396 0.21 34.09 12.09
C PRO A 396 -0.45 35.21 11.26
N GLU A 397 0.34 36.15 10.75
CA GLU A 397 -0.09 37.26 9.90
C GLU A 397 -0.21 36.89 8.41
N GLY A 398 0.02 35.63 8.04
CA GLY A 398 -0.12 35.14 6.67
C GLY A 398 1.12 35.28 5.78
N LYS A 399 2.26 35.70 6.34
CA LYS A 399 3.51 35.82 5.57
C LYS A 399 4.13 34.45 5.32
N MET A 400 4.28 34.07 4.05
CA MET A 400 4.92 32.82 3.64
C MET A 400 6.44 32.97 3.47
N GLU A 401 7.20 32.02 3.97
CA GLU A 401 8.61 31.80 3.65
C GLU A 401 8.87 30.33 3.23
N PRO A 402 9.71 30.07 2.22
CA PRO A 402 10.15 28.72 1.93
C PRO A 402 10.99 28.17 3.09
N PHE A 403 10.74 26.92 3.48
CA PHE A 403 11.39 26.31 4.63
C PHE A 403 12.40 25.23 4.23
N ALA A 404 11.99 24.23 3.44
CA ALA A 404 12.87 23.15 2.99
C ALA A 404 12.40 22.54 1.66
N CYS A 405 13.29 21.88 0.93
CA CYS A 405 13.08 21.44 -0.46
C CYS A 405 13.32 19.93 -0.62
N GLY A 406 12.83 19.36 -1.72
CA GLY A 406 13.14 17.98 -2.10
C GLY A 406 12.12 16.96 -1.64
N LEU A 407 10.92 17.42 -1.29
CA LEU A 407 9.78 16.58 -0.95
C LEU A 407 9.15 16.07 -2.25
N ARG A 408 8.62 14.83 -2.25
CA ARG A 408 7.90 14.27 -3.40
C ARG A 408 6.40 14.35 -3.16
N SER A 409 5.90 13.42 -2.37
CA SER A 409 4.48 13.27 -2.07
C SER A 409 4.33 13.12 -0.56
N PRO A 410 4.71 14.16 0.20
CA PRO A 410 4.49 14.17 1.64
C PRO A 410 3.00 13.95 1.91
N ASN A 411 2.66 13.20 2.94
CA ASN A 411 1.27 12.99 3.36
C ASN A 411 1.15 13.23 4.86
N GLY A 412 1.40 14.47 5.25
CA GLY A 412 1.33 14.90 6.64
C GLY A 412 2.66 15.36 7.20
N ILE A 413 2.56 16.26 8.17
CA ILE A 413 3.65 16.96 8.83
C ILE A 413 3.18 17.28 10.25
N ASN A 414 4.02 17.04 11.25
CA ASN A 414 3.66 17.34 12.63
C ASN A 414 4.91 17.60 13.50
N PHE A 415 4.70 18.27 14.63
CA PHE A 415 5.73 18.48 15.63
C PHE A 415 5.75 17.30 16.60
N ALA A 416 6.95 16.80 16.88
CA ALA A 416 7.20 15.95 18.03
C ALA A 416 7.10 16.77 19.33
N PRO A 417 6.89 16.11 20.49
CA PRO A 417 6.75 16.80 21.79
C PRO A 417 7.98 17.63 22.19
N ASP A 418 9.17 17.29 21.68
CA ASP A 418 10.41 18.03 21.87
C ASP A 418 10.48 19.32 21.04
N GLY A 419 9.52 19.55 20.13
CA GLY A 419 9.45 20.72 19.26
C GLY A 419 10.14 20.54 17.92
N GLU A 420 10.64 19.33 17.60
CA GLU A 420 11.23 19.03 16.31
C GLU A 420 10.15 18.68 15.27
N LEU A 421 10.35 19.11 14.03
CA LEU A 421 9.36 18.98 12.96
C LEU A 421 9.64 17.74 12.12
N PHE A 422 8.62 16.95 11.82
CA PHE A 422 8.76 15.74 11.01
C PHE A 422 7.69 15.63 9.96
N TYR A 423 8.01 14.92 8.87
CA TYR A 423 7.04 14.58 7.84
C TYR A 423 7.25 13.16 7.32
N CYS A 424 6.19 12.58 6.77
CA CYS A 424 6.24 11.31 6.07
C CYS A 424 6.05 11.53 4.57
N ASP A 425 6.86 10.85 3.75
CA ASP A 425 6.81 10.88 2.28
C ASP A 425 6.46 9.50 1.73
N ASN A 426 5.67 9.48 0.66
CA ASN A 426 5.23 8.23 0.04
C ASN A 426 6.19 7.76 -1.04
N GLN A 427 6.17 6.44 -1.27
CA GLN A 427 6.97 5.79 -2.29
C GLN A 427 6.71 6.33 -3.71
N GLY A 428 7.77 6.48 -4.52
CA GLY A 428 7.76 6.89 -5.92
C GLY A 428 9.16 7.24 -6.44
N GLU A 429 9.27 8.14 -7.43
CA GLU A 429 10.56 8.58 -7.97
C GLU A 429 11.42 9.20 -6.89
N TRP A 430 12.71 8.88 -6.86
CA TRP A 430 13.68 9.37 -5.86
C TRP A 430 13.34 9.00 -4.40
N SER A 431 12.22 8.29 -4.17
CA SER A 431 11.70 7.84 -2.89
C SER A 431 11.35 6.36 -2.99
N VAL A 432 12.37 5.50 -2.92
CA VAL A 432 12.29 4.06 -3.26
C VAL A 432 11.18 3.33 -2.50
N THR A 433 11.00 3.70 -1.24
CA THR A 433 9.93 3.29 -0.35
C THR A 433 9.47 4.49 0.49
N ASN A 434 8.42 4.30 1.27
CA ASN A 434 7.95 5.28 2.24
C ASN A 434 9.03 5.65 3.26
N LYS A 435 9.05 6.90 3.70
CA LYS A 435 10.08 7.40 4.61
C LYS A 435 9.56 8.49 5.55
N MET A 436 10.14 8.56 6.73
CA MET A 436 9.98 9.68 7.67
C MET A 436 11.28 10.46 7.74
N HIS A 437 11.19 11.78 7.79
CA HIS A 437 12.34 12.68 7.92
C HIS A 437 12.15 13.67 9.06
N HIS A 438 13.26 14.01 9.70
CA HIS A 438 13.39 15.19 10.54
C HIS A 438 13.55 16.42 9.63
N LEU A 439 12.57 17.33 9.64
CA LEU A 439 12.48 18.45 8.72
C LEU A 439 13.21 19.69 9.24
N LYS A 440 14.42 19.93 8.71
CA LYS A 440 15.29 21.07 9.00
C LYS A 440 15.17 22.18 7.95
N LYS A 441 15.28 23.43 8.41
CA LYS A 441 15.30 24.62 7.54
C LYS A 441 16.49 24.55 6.58
N GLY A 442 16.23 24.76 5.29
CA GLY A 442 17.28 24.81 4.26
C GLY A 442 17.91 23.46 3.92
N ALA A 443 17.31 22.34 4.30
CA ALA A 443 17.75 21.00 3.89
C ALA A 443 17.06 20.51 2.60
N PHE A 444 17.71 19.57 1.92
CA PHE A 444 17.22 18.89 0.72
C PHE A 444 16.94 17.40 0.99
N TYR A 445 15.74 16.93 0.62
CA TYR A 445 15.28 15.55 0.92
C TYR A 445 15.21 14.59 -0.28
N GLY A 446 15.83 15.00 -1.40
CA GLY A 446 16.15 14.09 -2.50
C GLY A 446 15.33 14.24 -3.77
N HIS A 447 14.10 14.75 -3.77
CA HIS A 447 13.34 14.87 -5.02
C HIS A 447 13.73 16.14 -5.81
N PRO A 448 14.21 16.04 -7.07
CA PRO A 448 14.79 17.19 -7.77
C PRO A 448 13.78 18.23 -8.27
N ALA A 449 12.50 17.87 -8.43
CA ALA A 449 11.55 18.77 -9.08
C ALA A 449 11.39 20.12 -8.35
N GLY A 450 11.48 20.15 -7.02
CA GLY A 450 11.41 21.38 -6.22
C GLY A 450 12.59 22.33 -6.44
N LEU A 451 13.73 21.83 -6.93
CA LEU A 451 14.94 22.64 -7.15
C LEU A 451 14.71 23.79 -8.14
N ARG A 452 13.69 23.67 -9.00
CA ARG A 452 13.21 24.72 -9.90
C ARG A 452 13.02 26.08 -9.22
N TRP A 453 12.60 26.08 -7.95
CA TRP A 453 12.26 27.30 -7.19
C TRP A 453 13.37 27.77 -6.23
N VAL A 454 14.53 27.11 -6.21
CA VAL A 454 15.65 27.50 -5.33
C VAL A 454 16.10 28.93 -5.62
N LYS A 455 16.11 29.33 -6.90
CA LYS A 455 16.46 30.69 -7.35
C LYS A 455 15.58 31.79 -6.72
N ASP A 456 14.37 31.45 -6.30
CA ASP A 456 13.39 32.37 -5.72
C ASP A 456 13.38 32.29 -4.17
N SER A 457 14.31 31.54 -3.58
CA SER A 457 14.39 31.24 -2.14
C SER A 457 15.65 31.84 -1.48
N PRO A 458 15.74 31.92 -0.14
CA PRO A 458 16.96 32.34 0.56
C PRO A 458 18.08 31.27 0.55
N PHE A 459 17.88 30.16 -0.16
CA PHE A 459 18.80 29.01 -0.23
C PHE A 459 19.55 28.91 -1.56
N VAL A 460 19.54 29.96 -2.38
CA VAL A 460 20.40 30.04 -3.58
C VAL A 460 21.85 29.77 -3.21
N GLY A 461 22.49 28.86 -3.97
CA GLY A 461 23.87 28.42 -3.71
C GLY A 461 24.07 27.49 -2.51
N LYS A 462 22.99 27.11 -1.80
CA LYS A 462 23.03 26.20 -0.63
C LYS A 462 22.41 24.82 -0.89
N MET A 463 21.80 24.64 -2.06
CA MET A 463 21.14 23.41 -2.49
C MET A 463 21.80 22.88 -3.76
N PRO A 464 21.74 21.57 -4.03
CA PRO A 464 22.28 21.02 -5.26
C PRO A 464 21.55 21.59 -6.49
N GLU A 465 22.31 21.96 -7.53
CA GLU A 465 21.71 22.38 -8.81
C GLU A 465 21.16 21.19 -9.60
N LYS A 466 21.77 20.01 -9.42
CA LYS A 466 21.40 18.75 -10.06
C LYS A 466 21.66 17.60 -9.09
N VAL A 467 20.90 16.52 -9.26
CA VAL A 467 21.08 15.28 -8.51
C VAL A 467 21.46 14.15 -9.45
N ALA A 468 22.32 13.25 -8.98
CA ALA A 468 22.70 12.05 -9.72
C ALA A 468 21.80 10.86 -9.36
N SER A 469 21.41 10.08 -10.35
CA SER A 469 20.64 8.84 -10.16
C SER A 469 21.58 7.63 -10.05
N GLY A 470 21.21 6.64 -9.23
CA GLY A 470 21.90 5.36 -9.13
C GLY A 470 22.89 5.20 -7.97
N MET A 471 22.92 6.15 -7.03
CA MET A 471 23.70 6.02 -5.78
C MET A 471 22.97 5.13 -4.77
N TRP A 472 23.67 4.40 -3.91
CA TRP A 472 23.01 3.73 -2.77
C TRP A 472 23.17 4.53 -1.50
N TYR A 473 22.16 4.46 -0.63
CA TYR A 473 22.12 5.22 0.63
C TYR A 473 23.23 4.83 1.60
N ASP A 474 23.75 3.60 1.53
CA ASP A 474 24.86 3.15 2.35
C ASP A 474 26.24 3.52 1.79
N GLY A 475 26.28 4.36 0.75
CA GLY A 475 27.47 4.86 0.09
C GLY A 475 28.16 3.85 -0.83
N THR A 476 27.73 2.58 -0.86
CA THR A 476 28.32 1.62 -1.82
C THR A 476 27.71 1.78 -3.20
N GLN A 477 28.53 1.70 -4.23
CA GLN A 477 28.03 1.72 -5.61
C GLN A 477 28.01 0.29 -6.15
N PRO A 478 26.94 -0.11 -6.87
CA PRO A 478 26.98 -1.35 -7.64
C PRO A 478 28.08 -1.22 -8.69
N SER A 479 28.80 -2.31 -8.97
CA SER A 479 29.76 -2.32 -10.08
C SER A 479 29.04 -1.96 -11.39
N GLN A 480 29.28 -0.77 -11.91
CA GLN A 480 28.76 -0.42 -13.23
C GLN A 480 29.61 -1.12 -14.30
N LYS A 481 28.97 -1.95 -15.12
CA LYS A 481 29.57 -2.42 -16.37
C LYS A 481 29.37 -1.31 -17.40
N LYS A 482 30.46 -0.69 -17.85
CA LYS A 482 30.41 0.25 -18.98
C LYS A 482 30.65 -0.53 -20.27
N TRP A 483 29.81 -0.30 -21.28
CA TRP A 483 30.06 -0.79 -22.64
C TRP A 483 31.01 0.19 -23.32
N ASN A 484 32.10 -0.31 -23.93
CA ASN A 484 32.90 0.50 -24.84
C ASN A 484 32.28 0.53 -26.24
N ASP A 485 32.81 1.38 -27.13
CA ASP A 485 32.33 1.54 -28.52
C ASP A 485 32.47 0.27 -29.38
N LEU A 486 33.04 -0.80 -28.82
CA LEU A 486 33.21 -2.13 -29.43
C LEU A 486 32.26 -3.18 -28.83
N GLY A 487 31.29 -2.78 -28.00
CA GLY A 487 30.32 -3.71 -27.42
C GLY A 487 30.93 -4.67 -26.39
N ARG A 488 32.03 -4.31 -25.73
CA ARG A 488 32.63 -5.09 -24.64
C ARG A 488 32.38 -4.43 -23.29
N THR A 489 32.17 -5.24 -22.27
CA THR A 489 32.06 -4.76 -20.88
C THR A 489 33.46 -4.51 -20.32
N ILE A 490 33.74 -3.28 -19.89
CA ILE A 490 34.96 -2.94 -19.15
C ILE A 490 34.60 -2.71 -17.67
N PRO A 491 35.38 -3.26 -16.72
CA PRO A 491 35.26 -2.91 -15.31
C PRO A 491 35.57 -1.43 -15.15
N TRP A 492 34.59 -0.64 -14.71
CA TRP A 492 34.83 0.77 -14.38
C TRP A 492 35.43 0.87 -12.98
N VAL A 493 36.57 1.57 -12.86
CA VAL A 493 37.27 1.80 -11.59
C VAL A 493 36.35 2.60 -10.66
N ARG A 494 36.13 2.07 -9.45
CA ARG A 494 35.22 2.62 -8.45
C ARG A 494 35.69 4.03 -8.02
N PRO A 495 34.86 5.08 -8.15
CA PRO A 495 35.00 6.26 -7.32
C PRO A 495 34.87 5.86 -5.84
N ALA A 496 35.36 6.73 -4.96
CA ALA A 496 35.08 6.62 -3.53
C ALA A 496 33.56 6.46 -3.27
N PRO A 497 33.14 5.85 -2.14
CA PRO A 497 31.75 5.84 -1.71
C PRO A 497 31.14 7.25 -1.84
N VAL A 498 30.09 7.39 -2.66
CA VAL A 498 29.37 8.67 -2.79
C VAL A 498 28.04 8.49 -2.08
N TYR A 499 27.95 9.05 -0.88
CA TYR A 499 26.66 9.24 -0.22
C TYR A 499 25.84 10.25 -1.03
N PRO A 500 24.54 10.03 -1.19
CA PRO A 500 23.67 11.08 -1.70
C PRO A 500 23.81 12.33 -0.83
N ASP A 501 24.04 13.49 -1.47
CA ASP A 501 24.12 14.78 -0.78
C ASP A 501 22.70 15.29 -0.46
N LEU A 502 22.11 14.67 0.57
CA LEU A 502 20.74 14.93 1.04
C LEU A 502 20.61 14.53 2.52
N ASP A 503 19.62 15.10 3.21
CA ASP A 503 19.34 14.74 4.61
C ASP A 503 18.68 13.34 4.67
N PRO A 504 19.27 12.35 5.37
CA PRO A 504 18.77 10.98 5.34
C PRO A 504 17.43 10.85 6.10
N PRO A 505 16.57 9.90 5.72
CA PRO A 505 15.38 9.62 6.50
C PRO A 505 15.75 9.03 7.86
N CYS A 506 15.03 9.43 8.90
CA CYS A 506 15.17 8.82 10.22
C CYS A 506 14.52 7.43 10.27
N ILE A 507 13.51 7.18 9.42
CA ILE A 507 12.85 5.88 9.25
C ILE A 507 12.62 5.61 7.77
N TRP A 508 13.06 4.44 7.32
CA TRP A 508 12.50 3.78 6.14
C TRP A 508 11.37 2.85 6.57
N PHE A 509 10.22 2.94 5.92
CA PHE A 509 9.15 1.95 6.08
C PHE A 509 9.26 0.96 4.91
N PRO A 510 9.62 -0.32 5.14
CA PRO A 510 9.82 -1.27 4.06
C PRO A 510 8.55 -1.54 3.27
N TYR A 511 8.63 -1.41 1.95
CA TYR A 511 7.47 -1.44 1.07
C TYR A 511 6.67 -2.74 1.19
N GLY A 512 5.36 -2.61 1.45
CA GLY A 512 4.44 -3.73 1.58
C GLY A 512 4.42 -4.39 2.97
N ARG A 513 5.54 -4.35 3.70
CA ARG A 513 5.63 -4.85 5.09
C ARG A 513 5.18 -3.81 6.09
N MET A 514 5.66 -2.58 5.92
CA MET A 514 5.30 -1.40 6.71
C MET A 514 4.51 -0.40 5.85
N GLY A 515 3.51 -0.92 5.14
CA GLY A 515 2.66 -0.12 4.27
C GLY A 515 3.28 0.25 2.92
N LYS A 516 2.53 1.01 2.13
CA LYS A 516 2.88 1.44 0.76
C LYS A 516 2.60 2.92 0.50
N SER A 517 1.86 3.56 1.40
CA SER A 517 1.47 4.97 1.37
C SER A 517 1.18 5.42 2.80
N VAL A 518 2.24 5.86 3.49
CA VAL A 518 2.18 6.29 4.91
C VAL A 518 1.44 7.61 5.09
N SER A 519 0.83 7.79 6.26
CA SER A 519 0.11 9.00 6.65
C SER A 519 0.95 9.92 7.54
N GLU A 520 0.30 10.93 8.11
CA GLU A 520 0.89 11.86 9.06
C GLU A 520 1.46 11.14 10.29
N PRO A 521 2.65 11.54 10.77
CA PRO A 521 3.18 11.08 12.06
C PRO A 521 2.50 11.81 13.23
N ILE A 522 2.06 11.07 14.25
CA ILE A 522 1.50 11.63 15.49
C ILE A 522 2.14 10.97 16.71
N TRP A 523 2.48 11.74 17.74
CA TRP A 523 3.08 11.20 18.98
C TRP A 523 2.02 10.91 20.02
N ASP A 524 2.20 9.79 20.73
CA ASP A 524 1.43 9.49 21.93
C ASP A 524 1.89 10.38 23.08
N THR A 525 1.12 11.44 23.32
CA THR A 525 1.27 12.35 24.46
C THR A 525 0.20 12.08 25.51
N THR A 526 -0.35 10.87 25.55
CA THR A 526 -1.47 10.52 26.45
C THR A 526 -1.02 10.08 27.84
N ASP A 527 0.29 10.12 28.10
CA ASP A 527 0.92 9.74 29.37
C ASP A 527 0.51 8.34 29.85
N GLY A 528 0.47 7.37 28.92
CA GLY A 528 0.19 5.96 29.20
C GLY A 528 -1.28 5.56 29.13
N LYS A 529 -2.21 6.49 28.88
CA LYS A 529 -3.62 6.14 28.66
C LYS A 529 -3.82 5.26 27.42
N PHE A 530 -2.94 5.39 26.42
CA PHE A 530 -2.94 4.53 25.23
C PHE A 530 -2.06 3.27 25.36
N GLY A 531 -1.74 2.88 26.59
CA GLY A 531 -0.95 1.68 26.87
C GLY A 531 0.55 1.96 26.96
N PRO A 532 1.40 0.96 26.71
CA PRO A 532 2.83 1.01 27.09
C PRO A 532 3.70 1.85 26.16
N TYR A 533 3.14 2.51 25.15
CA TYR A 533 3.90 3.17 24.07
C TYR A 533 3.96 4.69 24.19
N ALA A 534 3.75 5.23 25.39
CA ALA A 534 3.83 6.66 25.65
C ALA A 534 5.14 7.25 25.11
N GLY A 535 5.03 8.38 24.41
CA GLY A 535 6.15 9.06 23.75
C GLY A 535 6.56 8.50 22.38
N GLN A 536 6.04 7.34 21.96
CA GLN A 536 6.29 6.83 20.61
C GLN A 536 5.43 7.55 19.57
N CYS A 537 5.85 7.45 18.31
CA CYS A 537 5.11 7.97 17.17
C CYS A 537 4.26 6.86 16.52
N PHE A 538 3.10 7.23 16.00
CA PHE A 538 2.17 6.39 15.27
C PHE A 538 1.99 6.95 13.86
N VAL A 539 1.99 6.05 12.88
CA VAL A 539 1.88 6.37 11.46
C VAL A 539 0.88 5.39 10.83
N GLY A 540 -0.16 5.92 10.19
CA GLY A 540 -1.10 5.14 9.42
C GLY A 540 -0.55 4.73 8.06
N ASP A 541 -1.18 3.74 7.44
CA ASP A 541 -0.97 3.41 6.04
C ASP A 541 -2.28 3.29 5.28
N GLN A 542 -2.29 3.87 4.08
CA GLN A 542 -3.46 3.85 3.22
C GLN A 542 -3.69 2.45 2.62
N THR A 543 -2.66 1.77 2.12
CA THR A 543 -2.90 0.57 1.30
C THR A 543 -3.22 -0.67 2.14
N ASN A 544 -2.46 -0.90 3.19
CA ASN A 544 -2.63 -2.05 4.07
C ASN A 544 -3.73 -1.83 5.11
N ALA A 545 -4.27 -0.60 5.24
CA ALA A 545 -5.26 -0.24 6.25
C ALA A 545 -4.80 -0.63 7.66
N VAL A 546 -3.63 -0.11 8.04
CA VAL A 546 -3.00 -0.36 9.34
C VAL A 546 -2.53 0.93 9.99
N VAL A 547 -2.29 0.86 11.29
CA VAL A 547 -1.44 1.81 12.04
C VAL A 547 -0.18 1.08 12.45
N MET A 548 0.95 1.78 12.37
CA MET A 548 2.29 1.34 12.71
C MET A 548 2.87 2.22 13.80
N ARG A 549 3.84 1.70 14.56
CA ARG A 549 4.62 2.45 15.55
C ARG A 549 5.99 2.82 15.01
N VAL A 550 6.52 3.90 15.53
CA VAL A 550 7.88 4.40 15.32
C VAL A 550 8.47 4.79 16.68
N ALA A 551 9.62 4.21 17.00
CA ALA A 551 10.43 4.61 18.15
C ALA A 551 11.73 5.22 17.63
N LEU A 552 11.95 6.50 17.93
CA LEU A 552 13.13 7.25 17.50
C LEU A 552 14.16 7.33 18.63
N GLU A 553 15.41 7.45 18.24
CA GLU A 553 16.52 7.88 19.10
C GLU A 553 17.38 8.90 18.36
N GLN A 554 18.19 9.63 19.12
CA GLN A 554 19.23 10.50 18.56
C GLN A 554 20.60 9.90 18.82
N VAL A 555 21.39 9.76 17.75
CA VAL A 555 22.81 9.38 17.82
C VAL A 555 23.62 10.48 17.15
N ASN A 556 24.55 11.09 17.89
CA ASN A 556 25.34 12.24 17.42
C ASN A 556 24.49 13.40 16.86
N GLY A 557 23.30 13.64 17.44
CA GLY A 557 22.37 14.69 16.99
C GLY A 557 21.60 14.35 15.70
N VAL A 558 21.69 13.12 15.20
CA VAL A 558 20.93 12.63 14.04
C VAL A 558 19.83 11.69 14.52
N TYR A 559 18.58 11.98 14.12
CA TYR A 559 17.46 11.08 14.36
C TYR A 559 17.57 9.82 13.51
N GLN A 560 17.35 8.68 14.16
CA GLN A 560 17.23 7.37 13.56
C GLN A 560 16.36 6.49 14.48
N GLY A 561 16.07 5.25 14.12
CA GLY A 561 15.26 4.39 14.99
C GLY A 561 14.57 3.26 14.26
N ALA A 562 13.53 2.70 14.88
CA ALA A 562 12.81 1.55 14.34
C ALA A 562 11.32 1.82 14.13
N CYS A 563 10.76 1.17 13.10
CA CYS A 563 9.32 1.04 12.93
C CYS A 563 8.85 -0.39 13.20
N PHE A 564 7.61 -0.50 13.69
CA PHE A 564 6.98 -1.75 14.14
C PHE A 564 5.54 -1.82 13.66
N PRO A 565 5.02 -3.00 13.32
CA PRO A 565 3.57 -3.21 13.21
C PRO A 565 2.86 -2.83 14.53
N PHE A 566 1.57 -2.50 14.45
CA PHE A 566 0.81 -2.14 15.66
C PHE A 566 -0.67 -2.54 15.61
N ARG A 567 -1.43 -2.00 14.64
CA ARG A 567 -2.86 -2.30 14.53
C ARG A 567 -3.34 -2.43 13.11
N SER A 568 -3.70 -3.66 12.76
CA SER A 568 -4.33 -4.10 11.52
C SER A 568 -5.85 -4.16 11.64
N GLY A 569 -6.54 -4.56 10.56
CA GLY A 569 -7.98 -4.79 10.59
C GLY A 569 -8.85 -3.53 10.51
N LEU A 570 -8.26 -2.40 10.10
CA LEU A 570 -9.03 -1.19 9.82
C LEU A 570 -9.81 -1.37 8.51
N GLN A 571 -11.02 -0.80 8.47
CA GLN A 571 -11.95 -1.02 7.36
C GLN A 571 -11.58 -0.24 6.08
N CYS A 572 -10.63 0.69 6.16
CA CYS A 572 -10.24 1.55 5.05
C CYS A 572 -8.84 2.16 5.30
N GLY A 573 -8.20 2.63 4.23
CA GLY A 573 -6.85 3.20 4.28
C GLY A 573 -6.75 4.41 5.18
N VAL A 574 -5.75 4.43 6.07
CA VAL A 574 -5.58 5.50 7.06
C VAL A 574 -4.91 6.71 6.42
N ASN A 575 -5.54 7.88 6.56
CA ASN A 575 -5.02 9.16 6.07
C ASN A 575 -4.68 10.09 7.24
N ARG A 576 -5.47 10.09 8.31
CA ARG A 576 -5.21 10.95 9.48
C ARG A 576 -5.39 10.19 10.78
N LEU A 577 -4.54 10.55 11.74
CA LEU A 577 -4.60 10.06 13.11
C LEU A 577 -4.78 11.25 14.05
N CYS A 578 -5.53 11.07 15.12
CA CYS A 578 -5.70 12.09 16.15
C CYS A 578 -5.98 11.43 17.50
N PHE A 579 -5.19 11.75 18.52
CA PHE A 579 -5.49 11.32 19.89
C PHE A 579 -6.66 12.11 20.47
N ALA A 580 -7.56 11.40 21.13
CA ALA A 580 -8.68 11.95 21.85
C ALA A 580 -8.30 12.30 23.30
N PRO A 581 -9.05 13.19 23.98
CA PRO A 581 -8.80 13.53 25.38
C PRO A 581 -8.85 12.34 26.36
N ASP A 582 -9.60 11.29 26.02
CA ASP A 582 -9.67 10.05 26.80
C ASP A 582 -8.44 9.12 26.59
N GLY A 583 -7.54 9.48 25.69
CA GLY A 583 -6.34 8.72 25.34
C GLY A 583 -6.55 7.73 24.19
N SER A 584 -7.77 7.56 23.65
CA SER A 584 -7.99 6.74 22.47
C SER A 584 -7.47 7.40 21.19
N LEU A 585 -7.21 6.60 20.15
CA LEU A 585 -6.67 7.09 18.87
C LEU A 585 -7.74 7.00 17.78
N PHE A 586 -8.08 8.12 17.14
CA PHE A 586 -8.98 8.13 15.99
C PHE A 586 -8.20 7.98 14.70
N ALA A 587 -8.71 7.12 13.80
CA ALA A 587 -8.19 6.87 12.47
C ALA A 587 -9.21 7.31 11.41
N GLY A 588 -8.89 8.38 10.71
CA GLY A 588 -9.65 8.90 9.57
C GLY A 588 -9.19 8.25 8.27
N GLN A 589 -10.14 7.79 7.46
CA GLN A 589 -9.85 6.85 6.38
C GLN A 589 -10.42 7.25 5.02
N THR A 590 -9.69 6.90 3.96
CA THR A 590 -10.11 7.10 2.57
C THR A 590 -9.40 6.17 1.57
N ASN A 591 -10.17 5.63 0.61
CA ASN A 591 -9.66 4.95 -0.58
C ASN A 591 -9.68 5.84 -1.83
N ARG A 592 -9.88 7.16 -1.68
CA ARG A 592 -9.90 8.06 -2.84
C ARG A 592 -8.51 8.09 -3.49
N GLY A 593 -8.46 7.67 -4.75
CA GLY A 593 -7.25 7.61 -5.56
C GLY A 593 -6.52 6.27 -5.51
N TRP A 594 -6.56 5.55 -4.38
CA TRP A 594 -5.90 4.26 -4.18
C TRP A 594 -6.75 3.34 -3.29
N GLY A 595 -6.94 2.08 -3.74
CA GLY A 595 -7.62 1.06 -2.95
C GLY A 595 -6.82 0.62 -1.71
N SER A 596 -7.52 0.01 -0.75
CA SER A 596 -6.92 -0.54 0.46
C SER A 596 -7.47 -1.92 0.81
N LEU A 597 -6.71 -2.65 1.63
CA LEU A 597 -7.07 -3.97 2.18
C LEU A 597 -8.40 -3.97 2.94
N GLY A 598 -8.76 -2.86 3.60
CA GLY A 598 -10.00 -2.76 4.36
C GLY A 598 -11.26 -2.77 3.49
N GLY A 599 -11.14 -2.42 2.21
CA GLY A 599 -12.22 -2.55 1.21
C GLY A 599 -13.36 -1.53 1.29
N LYS A 600 -13.56 -0.79 2.40
CA LYS A 600 -14.53 0.31 2.44
C LYS A 600 -14.00 1.55 1.70
N PRO A 601 -14.86 2.36 1.07
CA PRO A 601 -14.42 3.54 0.31
C PRO A 601 -13.86 4.67 1.21
N TYR A 602 -14.33 4.76 2.44
CA TYR A 602 -13.92 5.74 3.46
C TYR A 602 -14.45 5.29 4.83
N GLY A 603 -14.00 5.94 5.90
CA GLY A 603 -14.45 5.63 7.24
C GLY A 603 -13.81 6.50 8.33
N LEU A 604 -14.33 6.33 9.54
CA LEU A 604 -13.74 6.86 10.76
C LEU A 604 -13.84 5.77 11.83
N GLN A 605 -12.72 5.41 12.44
CA GLN A 605 -12.67 4.39 13.48
C GLN A 605 -11.88 4.89 14.69
N ARG A 606 -12.23 4.41 15.87
CA ARG A 606 -11.53 4.67 17.12
C ARG A 606 -10.81 3.41 17.56
N ILE A 607 -9.54 3.55 17.91
CA ILE A 607 -8.70 2.52 18.51
C ILE A 607 -8.62 2.80 20.01
N THR A 608 -9.00 1.85 20.84
CA THR A 608 -9.03 2.01 22.30
C THR A 608 -8.19 0.93 22.96
N TYR A 609 -7.25 1.34 23.80
CA TYR A 609 -6.50 0.41 24.65
C TYR A 609 -7.44 -0.27 25.64
N THR A 610 -7.36 -1.59 25.76
CA THR A 610 -8.28 -2.41 26.57
C THR A 610 -7.85 -2.52 28.04
N GLY A 611 -6.64 -2.03 28.37
CA GLY A 611 -5.98 -2.29 29.66
C GLY A 611 -5.11 -3.55 29.67
N VAL A 612 -5.16 -4.36 28.60
CA VAL A 612 -4.32 -5.56 28.46
C VAL A 612 -3.02 -5.21 27.77
N GLU A 613 -1.94 -5.12 28.54
CA GLU A 613 -0.60 -4.87 27.98
C GLU A 613 -0.17 -6.09 27.15
N PRO A 614 0.28 -5.93 25.89
CA PRO A 614 0.83 -7.04 25.11
C PRO A 614 2.29 -7.31 25.50
N CYS A 615 2.80 -8.53 25.31
CA CYS A 615 4.25 -8.75 25.22
C CYS A 615 4.70 -8.31 23.82
N ASP A 616 5.42 -7.19 23.71
CA ASP A 616 5.82 -6.63 22.42
C ASP A 616 7.19 -5.93 22.53
N ILE A 617 7.81 -5.64 21.37
CA ILE A 617 9.01 -4.81 21.31
C ILE A 617 8.62 -3.35 21.54
N HIS A 618 9.08 -2.80 22.66
CA HIS A 618 8.90 -1.41 23.01
C HIS A 618 9.87 -0.52 22.22
N HIS A 619 11.18 -0.74 22.31
CA HIS A 619 12.20 0.07 21.63
C HIS A 619 13.32 -0.80 21.08
N ILE A 620 14.01 -0.31 20.04
CA ILE A 620 15.31 -0.81 19.60
C ILE A 620 16.28 0.36 19.64
N ASN A 621 17.32 0.23 20.47
CA ASN A 621 18.38 1.23 20.58
C ASN A 621 19.70 0.69 20.05
N LEU A 622 20.46 1.54 19.36
CA LEU A 622 21.81 1.21 18.92
C LEU A 622 22.76 1.13 20.11
N THR A 623 23.60 0.10 20.13
CA THR A 623 24.73 -0.01 21.06
C THR A 623 26.04 0.06 20.28
N LYS A 624 27.19 0.07 20.98
CA LYS A 624 28.50 0.06 20.34
C LYS A 624 28.73 -1.17 19.45
N ASP A 625 28.15 -2.30 19.85
CA ASP A 625 28.44 -3.61 19.26
C ASP A 625 27.20 -4.29 18.62
N GLY A 626 26.08 -3.58 18.50
CA GLY A 626 24.82 -4.15 18.00
C GLY A 626 23.60 -3.36 18.44
N PHE A 627 22.59 -4.03 18.97
CA PHE A 627 21.31 -3.42 19.34
C PHE A 627 20.82 -3.89 20.71
N ALA A 628 20.03 -3.06 21.38
CA ALA A 628 19.29 -3.41 22.58
C ALA A 628 17.79 -3.37 22.28
N LEU A 629 17.13 -4.52 22.34
CA LEU A 629 15.68 -4.66 22.15
C LEU A 629 15.02 -4.62 23.54
N THR A 630 14.25 -3.57 23.80
CA THR A 630 13.48 -3.42 25.04
C THR A 630 12.05 -3.91 24.82
N PHE A 631 11.53 -4.70 25.75
CA PHE A 631 10.19 -5.30 25.71
C PHE A 631 9.26 -4.68 26.74
N THR A 632 7.97 -4.62 26.43
CA THR A 632 6.91 -4.16 27.35
C THR A 632 6.86 -5.07 28.61
N LYS A 633 6.88 -6.38 28.38
CA LYS A 633 6.88 -7.44 29.40
C LYS A 633 8.22 -8.18 29.47
N PRO A 634 8.60 -8.71 30.66
CA PRO A 634 9.81 -9.50 30.80
C PRO A 634 9.70 -10.85 30.07
N LEU A 635 10.72 -11.17 29.28
CA LEU A 635 10.87 -12.45 28.60
C LEU A 635 11.26 -13.58 29.58
N ASP A 636 10.88 -14.81 29.23
CA ASP A 636 11.34 -16.03 29.91
C ASP A 636 12.69 -16.48 29.31
N PRO A 637 13.79 -16.47 30.09
CA PRO A 637 15.09 -16.97 29.64
C PRO A 637 15.03 -18.40 29.08
N LYS A 638 14.11 -19.25 29.57
CA LYS A 638 13.97 -20.65 29.11
C LYS A 638 13.44 -20.77 27.69
N THR A 639 12.81 -19.72 27.17
CA THR A 639 12.25 -19.68 25.82
C THR A 639 13.21 -19.09 24.80
N LEU A 640 14.32 -18.52 25.26
CA LEU A 640 15.39 -18.05 24.40
C LEU A 640 16.16 -19.26 23.87
N GLY A 641 15.96 -19.58 22.58
CA GLY A 641 16.79 -20.56 21.88
C GLY A 641 18.24 -20.08 21.75
N GLN A 642 19.07 -20.84 21.04
CA GLN A 642 20.48 -20.46 20.81
C GLN A 642 20.64 -19.15 20.02
N GLN A 643 19.69 -18.86 19.13
CA GLN A 643 19.61 -17.61 18.37
C GLN A 643 18.17 -17.10 18.41
N PRO A 644 17.77 -16.37 19.47
CA PRO A 644 16.39 -15.93 19.66
C PRO A 644 15.97 -14.81 18.68
N VAL A 645 16.94 -14.23 17.97
CA VAL A 645 16.75 -13.14 17.01
C VAL A 645 17.60 -13.41 15.79
N SER A 646 16.98 -13.35 14.61
CA SER A 646 17.68 -13.25 13.33
C SER A 646 17.73 -11.79 12.89
N VAL A 647 18.86 -11.38 12.31
CA VAL A 647 19.05 -10.03 11.79
C VAL A 647 19.50 -10.10 10.34
N SER A 648 18.79 -9.40 9.47
CA SER A 648 19.22 -9.14 8.10
C SER A 648 19.33 -7.63 7.89
N SER A 649 20.01 -7.20 6.83
CA SER A 649 20.00 -5.79 6.46
C SER A 649 20.03 -5.60 4.96
N TYR A 650 19.56 -4.43 4.53
CA TYR A 650 19.55 -4.00 3.14
C TYR A 650 19.68 -2.48 3.07
N THR A 651 19.91 -1.97 1.86
CA THR A 651 19.85 -0.53 1.56
C THR A 651 18.91 -0.28 0.38
N TYR A 652 18.80 0.97 -0.02
CA TYR A 652 18.01 1.41 -1.15
C TYR A 652 18.88 2.18 -2.16
N ALA A 653 18.46 2.15 -3.43
CA ALA A 653 19.10 2.93 -4.48
C ALA A 653 18.39 4.27 -4.65
N TYR A 654 19.07 5.38 -4.38
CA TYR A 654 18.60 6.72 -4.75
C TYR A 654 18.61 6.87 -6.28
N LYS A 655 17.42 6.82 -6.89
CA LYS A 655 17.26 6.81 -8.35
C LYS A 655 15.98 7.47 -8.81
N SER A 656 15.99 7.89 -10.06
CA SER A 656 14.86 8.53 -10.77
C SER A 656 13.67 7.61 -11.02
N ASP A 657 13.85 6.29 -11.02
CA ASP A 657 12.75 5.36 -11.27
C ASP A 657 11.70 5.42 -10.16
N TYR A 658 10.45 5.15 -10.54
CA TYR A 658 9.36 5.03 -9.57
C TYR A 658 9.58 3.83 -8.64
N GLY A 659 9.96 4.11 -7.40
CA GLY A 659 10.18 3.09 -6.38
C GLY A 659 11.33 2.14 -6.67
N GLY A 660 11.43 1.09 -5.87
CA GLY A 660 12.37 0.02 -6.12
C GLY A 660 12.35 -1.07 -5.06
N PRO A 661 13.07 -2.17 -5.32
CA PRO A 661 13.29 -3.19 -4.31
C PRO A 661 14.30 -2.71 -3.27
N GLU A 662 14.34 -3.44 -2.16
CA GLU A 662 15.51 -3.52 -1.30
C GLU A 662 16.69 -4.05 -2.12
N VAL A 663 17.89 -3.51 -1.89
CA VAL A 663 19.13 -3.93 -2.58
C VAL A 663 20.21 -4.28 -1.57
N ASP A 664 21.16 -5.11 -2.00
CA ASP A 664 22.28 -5.58 -1.18
C ASP A 664 21.81 -6.24 0.13
N THR A 665 20.75 -7.04 0.05
CA THR A 665 20.23 -7.78 1.20
C THR A 665 21.26 -8.81 1.68
N ARG A 666 21.59 -8.77 2.96
CA ARG A 666 22.54 -9.70 3.61
C ARG A 666 21.99 -10.21 4.93
N ALA A 667 22.26 -11.48 5.22
CA ALA A 667 22.12 -11.99 6.58
C ALA A 667 23.28 -11.44 7.43
N GLU A 668 22.97 -10.87 8.59
CA GLU A 668 24.00 -10.31 9.48
C GLU A 668 24.51 -11.37 10.44
N LYS A 669 25.78 -11.23 10.84
CA LYS A 669 26.36 -12.11 11.86
C LYS A 669 25.91 -11.66 13.25
N VAL A 670 24.98 -12.41 13.82
CA VAL A 670 24.46 -12.20 15.18
C VAL A 670 25.31 -12.95 16.20
N GLY A 671 25.78 -12.25 17.24
CA GLY A 671 26.48 -12.84 18.38
C GLY A 671 25.53 -13.45 19.42
N ALA A 672 26.09 -13.94 20.52
CA ALA A 672 25.28 -14.48 21.61
C ALA A 672 24.44 -13.35 22.25
N ALA A 673 23.12 -13.47 22.16
CA ALA A 673 22.22 -12.50 22.75
C ALA A 673 22.20 -12.63 24.29
N VAL A 674 22.13 -11.50 24.99
CA VAL A 674 22.16 -11.45 26.46
C VAL A 674 20.89 -10.77 26.98
N LEU A 675 20.10 -11.51 27.75
CA LEU A 675 18.92 -10.98 28.41
C LEU A 675 19.31 -10.31 29.74
N SER A 676 18.78 -9.12 29.98
CA SER A 676 18.91 -8.40 31.25
C SER A 676 18.31 -9.19 32.41
N LYS A 677 18.75 -8.88 33.65
CA LYS A 677 18.28 -9.56 34.87
C LYS A 677 16.76 -9.45 35.08
N ASP A 678 16.18 -8.30 34.74
CA ASP A 678 14.74 -8.07 34.82
C ASP A 678 13.96 -8.73 33.67
N GLY A 679 14.66 -9.24 32.65
CA GLY A 679 14.07 -9.87 31.47
C GLY A 679 13.51 -8.89 30.44
N LYS A 680 13.69 -7.58 30.61
CA LYS A 680 13.08 -6.55 29.74
C LYS A 680 13.95 -6.10 28.58
N THR A 681 15.24 -6.39 28.57
CA THR A 681 16.15 -5.96 27.50
C THR A 681 16.97 -7.13 26.99
N LEU A 682 16.88 -7.39 25.69
CA LEU A 682 17.73 -8.36 25.00
C LEU A 682 18.80 -7.59 24.21
N THR A 683 20.06 -7.72 24.63
CA THR A 683 21.20 -7.16 23.90
C THR A 683 21.61 -8.16 22.82
N VAL A 684 21.64 -7.69 21.57
CA VAL A 684 21.90 -8.48 20.36
C VAL A 684 23.16 -7.94 19.69
N PRO A 685 24.34 -8.55 19.91
CA PRO A 685 25.55 -8.15 19.20
C PRO A 685 25.43 -8.41 17.69
N VAL A 686 25.78 -7.44 16.87
CA VAL A 686 25.72 -7.53 15.40
C VAL A 686 27.00 -6.92 14.82
N GLY A 687 27.83 -7.75 14.20
CA GLY A 687 29.11 -7.30 13.63
C GLY A 687 28.94 -6.55 12.31
N GLY A 688 29.82 -5.58 12.04
CA GLY A 688 29.90 -4.93 10.72
C GLY A 688 28.75 -3.98 10.41
N LEU A 689 28.25 -3.26 11.43
CA LEU A 689 27.23 -2.23 11.28
C LEU A 689 27.65 -1.17 10.26
N LYS A 690 26.73 -0.73 9.41
CA LYS A 690 27.01 0.19 8.31
C LYS A 690 25.86 1.19 8.15
N LYS A 691 26.23 2.47 8.14
CA LYS A 691 25.33 3.62 7.93
C LYS A 691 24.58 3.51 6.59
N GLY A 692 23.38 4.09 6.52
CA GLY A 692 22.54 4.12 5.33
C GLY A 692 21.81 2.80 5.04
N ARG A 693 21.69 1.93 6.03
CA ARG A 693 21.04 0.62 5.92
C ARG A 693 19.85 0.51 6.85
N VAL A 694 18.94 -0.39 6.50
CA VAL A 694 17.86 -0.85 7.37
C VAL A 694 18.20 -2.24 7.88
N TYR A 695 18.09 -2.44 9.19
CA TYR A 695 18.27 -3.70 9.89
C TYR A 695 16.90 -4.27 10.23
N GLU A 696 16.59 -5.43 9.67
CA GLU A 696 15.37 -6.18 9.95
C GLU A 696 15.66 -7.20 11.05
N PHE A 697 14.82 -7.20 12.07
CA PHE A 697 14.85 -8.15 13.18
C PHE A 697 13.66 -9.08 13.05
N ARG A 698 13.89 -10.39 13.22
CA ARG A 698 12.82 -11.36 13.43
C ARG A 698 13.09 -12.19 14.66
N LEU A 699 12.11 -12.21 15.56
CA LEU A 699 12.13 -12.99 16.78
C LEU A 699 11.38 -14.29 16.54
N ASP A 700 12.04 -15.41 16.77
CA ASP A 700 11.43 -16.74 16.66
C ASP A 700 11.60 -17.51 17.96
N GLY A 701 10.49 -17.75 18.65
CA GLY A 701 10.46 -18.49 19.91
C GLY A 701 10.37 -17.69 21.23
N PRO A 702 10.91 -16.45 21.37
CA PRO A 702 10.79 -15.72 22.63
C PRO A 702 9.34 -15.56 23.10
N LYS A 703 9.12 -15.81 24.39
CA LYS A 703 7.85 -15.58 25.07
C LYS A 703 8.06 -14.81 26.38
N SER A 704 7.02 -14.15 26.85
CA SER A 704 6.99 -13.58 28.20
C SER A 704 7.09 -14.67 29.27
N ARG A 705 7.39 -14.27 30.52
CA ARG A 705 7.31 -15.18 31.69
C ARG A 705 5.92 -15.77 31.93
N ALA A 706 4.88 -15.16 31.36
CA ALA A 706 3.51 -15.66 31.37
C ALA A 706 3.20 -16.60 30.19
N GLY A 707 4.17 -16.90 29.33
CA GLY A 707 4.01 -17.77 28.17
C GLY A 707 3.40 -17.10 26.94
N GLU A 708 3.25 -15.77 26.95
CA GLU A 708 2.70 -15.01 25.82
C GLU A 708 3.77 -14.88 24.71
N PRO A 709 3.45 -15.14 23.44
CA PRO A 709 4.36 -14.82 22.34
C PRO A 709 4.54 -13.31 22.19
N VAL A 710 5.68 -12.89 21.63
CA VAL A 710 5.86 -11.50 21.19
C VAL A 710 4.81 -11.19 20.12
N LEU A 711 3.97 -10.18 20.36
CA LEU A 711 2.83 -9.83 19.52
C LEU A 711 3.25 -9.46 18.10
N HIS A 712 4.26 -8.60 17.98
CA HIS A 712 4.87 -8.24 16.69
C HIS A 712 6.33 -8.70 16.68
N PRO A 713 6.62 -9.90 16.13
CA PRO A 713 7.97 -10.47 16.16
C PRO A 713 8.92 -9.85 15.13
N GLU A 714 8.51 -8.77 14.44
CA GLU A 714 9.28 -8.12 13.39
C GLU A 714 9.48 -6.63 13.68
N ALA A 715 10.66 -6.11 13.36
CA ALA A 715 11.00 -4.70 13.48
C ALA A 715 12.03 -4.26 12.44
N TYR A 716 12.04 -2.98 12.10
CA TYR A 716 12.90 -2.44 11.04
C TYR A 716 13.61 -1.17 11.52
N TYR A 717 14.91 -1.27 11.79
CA TYR A 717 15.74 -0.18 12.30
C TYR A 717 16.51 0.51 11.17
N THR A 718 16.35 1.81 11.02
CA THR A 718 17.14 2.64 10.09
C THR A 718 18.39 3.15 10.78
N LEU A 719 19.58 2.88 10.23
CA LEU A 719 20.87 3.26 10.81
C LEU A 719 21.54 4.39 10.01
N ASN A 720 21.67 5.57 10.61
CA ASN A 720 22.30 6.74 9.98
C ASN A 720 23.68 7.08 10.62
N GLU A 721 23.79 6.91 11.93
CA GLU A 721 24.97 7.21 12.74
C GLU A 721 25.34 6.04 13.66
N LEU A 722 26.64 5.91 13.93
CA LEU A 722 27.18 4.91 14.86
C LEU A 722 27.43 5.56 16.23
N VAL A 723 27.26 4.78 17.31
CA VAL A 723 27.69 5.20 18.65
C VAL A 723 29.21 5.29 18.68
N LYS A 724 29.75 6.38 19.22
CA LYS A 724 31.20 6.62 19.35
C LYS A 724 31.84 5.85 20.52
#